data_AF-A0A157SLP1-F1
#
_entry.id   AF-A0A157SLP1-F1
#
_cell.length_a   1.000
_cell.length_b   1.000
_cell.length_c   1.000
_cell.angle_alpha   90.00
_cell.angle_beta   90.00
_cell.angle_gamma   90.00
#
_symmetry.space_group_name_H-M   'P 1'
#
loop_
_entity.id
_entity.type
_entity.pdbx_description
1 polymer ?
#
loop_
_entity_poly.entity_id
_entity_poly.type
_entity_poly.pdbx_seq_one_letter_code
_entity_poly.pdbx_strand_id
1 'polypeptide(L)'
;MHTERLSPTLPALPCTLAACLLTLATGTALADAATGRKAPNGVPVYDIAPANPQGLSHNVYSQLQVKEPGAVFNNSLQDGRSQLAGFILKNPRLSPGHQASAILLEVAAGGAASRLSGALEVFGSRAALIIANPNGILADGLMTLNASALSLMAGASRQTPHGLRLRTTDATVEIGPGGVNTDGLSRFDLIARVLQLQGPIGPGQSGRPARLRLQAGAAELDPATGQLQATAQTATGARISGSALGAMYGSHITLVATGRGAGVNLPGALLSPDDIRIQADGDIAVAALQAGGQIRLAAGQNLQLGRPEQTAAALQGGTTLTLSAGKTLQVNGMARALDDIDVQAARLDNHATLASARGALTLKLDGPLHNTGRLLAANELALNAQDVRNDGQMQAGGLLRGNSSSLHNTGRIQAADIAWQTGVLDNSGRLEATDRARWLSTSLRNQGSITAQDLTLQTEQMLLLDGHAPQGRQRLQLIAPAFTIRQRLSASEDLSLQATRGDIDNHNAIESAGTLRLNAAGNLRNHDTALIWGARDVGLHAGGGLENGRDAFIGAGRDLSAQADGRIINRAGRIESGADMRLDSPVLENLATLAGSLSIARGKGPQISSGHFAHYRDLRWVHLTTTAFKAGQVRNQLRAQQGVIHAGGNLDINQHERAGHDNALLNQARLTSAKHLRIHADVDNLSLSRTLSSADHLRATSPMQSRIWDILALANGEDRRYGSLYELLDYALASTDRWTTLFVAYNYNHNWLGETLATVDFSAAPDLERTMAQVLGGDWRGLSAAGLSQRWQAFKRGERGQHLQHYYPEQRTVLGGRQGVRIDGALRNGEHADTPGRDATDPALLAALDSVTAAVPSSPPTPRPPAATPSAPPLPARHAPTALSKPWSTACRMSLPRRHSETPFC
;
A
#
# COMPACT_ATOMS: atom_id res chain seq x y z
N MET A 1 48.21 -42.67 47.87
CA MET A 1 48.59 -43.73 48.83
C MET A 1 49.41 -44.79 48.11
N HIS A 2 50.13 -45.62 48.86
CA HIS A 2 50.88 -46.85 48.50
C HIS A 2 50.20 -47.77 47.46
N THR A 3 50.83 -48.72 46.72
CA THR A 3 52.23 -49.23 46.45
C THR A 3 52.08 -50.23 45.25
N GLU A 4 53.03 -50.89 44.54
CA GLU A 4 54.50 -50.96 44.29
C GLU A 4 54.68 -51.81 42.98
N ARG A 5 55.84 -52.21 42.39
CA ARG A 5 57.32 -52.16 42.57
C ARG A 5 57.91 -52.12 41.14
N LEU A 6 58.91 -51.30 40.80
CA LEU A 6 60.37 -51.54 40.85
C LEU A 6 60.94 -52.78 40.08
N SER A 7 62.00 -52.49 39.32
CA SER A 7 62.87 -53.29 38.43
C SER A 7 63.84 -54.25 39.22
N PRO A 8 64.90 -54.94 38.66
CA PRO A 8 65.68 -54.65 37.43
C PRO A 8 66.33 -55.83 36.60
N THR A 9 66.86 -55.45 35.41
CA THR A 9 68.05 -55.93 34.65
C THR A 9 68.58 -57.40 34.64
N LEU A 10 68.65 -57.97 33.42
CA LEU A 10 69.80 -58.67 32.73
C LEU A 10 70.67 -59.72 33.46
N PRO A 11 70.97 -60.90 32.84
CA PRO A 11 72.14 -60.97 31.91
C PRO A 11 72.16 -62.02 30.75
N ALA A 12 72.99 -61.72 29.73
CA ALA A 12 73.89 -62.56 28.89
C ALA A 12 73.57 -63.99 28.31
N LEU A 13 73.89 -64.13 26.99
CA LEU A 13 74.41 -65.33 26.24
C LEU A 13 73.46 -66.54 25.93
N PRO A 14 73.73 -67.40 24.90
CA PRO A 14 74.52 -67.22 23.66
C PRO A 14 73.89 -67.75 22.32
N CYS A 15 74.54 -67.32 21.22
CA CYS A 15 74.46 -67.68 19.79
C CYS A 15 74.11 -69.13 19.32
N THR A 16 73.35 -69.26 18.21
CA THR A 16 73.59 -70.06 16.95
C THR A 16 72.29 -70.18 16.12
N LEU A 17 72.22 -70.38 14.78
CA LEU A 17 73.04 -69.98 13.61
C LEU A 17 72.19 -70.26 12.32
N ALA A 18 72.22 -69.37 11.30
CA ALA A 18 71.50 -69.47 10.01
C ALA A 18 69.95 -69.34 10.07
N ALA A 19 69.21 -68.90 9.03
CA ALA A 19 69.55 -68.75 7.61
C ALA A 19 68.76 -67.59 6.91
N CYS A 20 69.14 -67.31 5.66
CA CYS A 20 68.45 -66.45 4.66
C CYS A 20 68.08 -65.00 5.05
N LEU A 21 68.77 -64.04 4.43
CA LEU A 21 68.12 -62.77 4.06
C LEU A 21 67.02 -63.07 3.04
N LEU A 22 65.78 -62.67 3.33
CA LEU A 22 64.78 -62.43 2.30
C LEU A 22 64.40 -60.95 2.32
N THR A 23 65.12 -60.17 1.51
CA THR A 23 64.80 -58.76 1.28
C THR A 23 63.48 -58.66 0.52
N LEU A 24 62.38 -58.40 1.25
CA LEU A 24 61.13 -57.93 0.65
C LEU A 24 61.38 -56.55 0.04
N ALA A 25 61.77 -56.56 -1.24
CA ALA A 25 62.06 -55.36 -2.01
C ALA A 25 60.77 -54.55 -2.21
N THR A 26 60.59 -53.50 -1.38
CA THR A 26 59.68 -52.41 -1.71
C THR A 26 60.14 -51.81 -3.04
N GLY A 27 59.36 -52.01 -4.09
CA GLY A 27 59.70 -51.71 -5.48
C GLY A 27 59.78 -50.22 -5.83
N THR A 28 60.44 -49.40 -5.01
CA THR A 28 60.93 -48.09 -5.44
C THR A 28 62.14 -48.28 -6.37
N ALA A 29 61.88 -48.84 -7.54
CA ALA A 29 62.79 -48.70 -8.65
C ALA A 29 62.89 -47.21 -8.97
N LEU A 30 64.03 -46.59 -8.64
CA LEU A 30 64.50 -45.37 -9.28
C LEU A 30 64.84 -45.71 -10.73
N ALA A 31 63.80 -46.05 -11.50
CA ALA A 31 63.92 -46.52 -12.86
C ALA A 31 64.42 -45.38 -13.73
N ASP A 32 65.45 -45.66 -14.54
CA ASP A 32 65.98 -44.69 -15.47
C ASP A 32 64.96 -44.43 -16.60
N ALA A 33 64.06 -43.48 -16.35
CA ALA A 33 63.16 -42.87 -17.30
C ALA A 33 63.63 -41.46 -17.68
N ALA A 34 64.87 -41.08 -17.30
CA ALA A 34 65.35 -39.70 -17.34
C ALA A 34 65.50 -39.14 -18.77
N THR A 35 65.57 -40.00 -19.79
CA THR A 35 65.43 -39.61 -21.20
C THR A 35 64.48 -40.55 -21.93
N GLY A 36 63.47 -39.99 -22.61
CA GLY A 36 62.67 -40.75 -23.57
C GLY A 36 63.49 -41.02 -24.84
N ARG A 37 63.44 -42.24 -25.36
CA ARG A 37 64.13 -42.57 -26.62
C ARG A 37 63.50 -41.81 -27.78
N LYS A 38 64.30 -41.23 -28.67
CA LYS A 38 63.76 -40.57 -29.87
C LYS A 38 63.41 -41.61 -30.93
N ALA A 39 62.23 -41.47 -31.52
CA ALA A 39 61.86 -42.15 -32.75
C ALA A 39 62.67 -41.60 -33.94
N PRO A 40 62.71 -42.29 -35.10
CA PRO A 40 63.47 -41.83 -36.27
C PRO A 40 63.09 -40.43 -36.80
N ASN A 41 61.87 -39.98 -36.52
CA ASN A 41 61.38 -38.63 -36.85
C ASN A 41 61.60 -37.58 -35.73
N GLY A 42 62.37 -37.93 -34.69
CA GLY A 42 62.74 -37.04 -33.58
C GLY A 42 61.75 -36.96 -32.41
N VAL A 43 60.55 -37.52 -32.54
CA VAL A 43 59.51 -37.51 -31.48
C VAL A 43 59.96 -38.34 -30.27
N PRO A 44 59.84 -37.84 -29.03
CA PRO A 44 60.20 -38.58 -27.82
C PRO A 44 59.17 -39.69 -27.52
N VAL A 45 59.68 -40.89 -27.24
CA VAL A 45 58.93 -42.08 -26.84
C VAL A 45 59.35 -42.48 -25.43
N TYR A 46 58.39 -42.51 -24.51
CA TYR A 46 58.57 -42.87 -23.12
C TYR A 46 58.01 -44.28 -22.89
N ASP A 47 58.91 -45.25 -22.71
CA ASP A 47 58.56 -46.61 -22.28
C ASP A 47 58.20 -46.59 -20.79
N ILE A 48 56.91 -46.59 -20.49
CA ILE A 48 56.38 -46.47 -19.13
C ILE A 48 56.74 -47.68 -18.24
N ALA A 49 56.71 -47.49 -16.94
CA ALA A 49 56.85 -48.55 -15.94
C ALA A 49 55.66 -49.55 -15.98
N PRO A 50 55.83 -50.81 -15.53
CA PRO A 50 54.72 -51.74 -15.34
C PRO A 50 53.59 -51.16 -14.49
N ALA A 51 52.34 -51.50 -14.80
CA ALA A 51 51.22 -51.17 -13.94
C ALA A 51 51.26 -51.98 -12.63
N ASN A 52 50.89 -51.31 -11.53
CA ASN A 52 50.63 -51.94 -10.24
C ASN A 52 49.26 -52.68 -10.24
N PRO A 53 48.89 -53.41 -9.16
CA PRO A 53 47.61 -54.13 -9.09
C PRO A 53 46.34 -53.25 -9.15
N GLN A 54 46.46 -51.91 -9.10
CA GLN A 54 45.37 -50.95 -9.30
C GLN A 54 45.32 -50.40 -10.74
N GLY A 55 46.18 -50.91 -11.64
CA GLY A 55 46.28 -50.46 -13.04
C GLY A 55 47.10 -49.18 -13.24
N LEU A 56 47.75 -48.67 -12.19
CA LEU A 56 48.55 -47.45 -12.22
C LEU A 56 50.02 -47.73 -12.58
N SER A 57 50.49 -47.14 -13.68
CA SER A 57 51.92 -46.97 -13.97
C SER A 57 52.40 -45.64 -13.41
N HIS A 58 53.42 -45.66 -12.55
CA HIS A 58 54.00 -44.46 -11.94
C HIS A 58 55.39 -44.21 -12.53
N ASN A 59 55.59 -43.04 -13.13
CA ASN A 59 56.79 -42.64 -13.84
C ASN A 59 57.26 -41.29 -13.28
N VAL A 60 58.51 -41.21 -12.85
CA VAL A 60 59.08 -40.01 -12.22
C VAL A 60 60.20 -39.45 -13.09
N TYR A 61 60.21 -38.13 -13.29
CA TYR A 61 61.13 -37.41 -14.15
C TYR A 61 61.78 -36.23 -13.41
N SER A 62 63.02 -35.88 -13.76
CA SER A 62 63.66 -34.64 -13.31
C SER A 62 63.06 -33.39 -13.99
N GLN A 63 62.54 -33.57 -15.20
CA GLN A 63 61.81 -32.57 -15.98
C GLN A 63 60.89 -33.27 -16.98
N LEU A 64 59.69 -32.71 -17.21
CA LEU A 64 58.80 -33.10 -18.30
C LEU A 64 58.47 -31.85 -19.12
N GLN A 65 58.91 -31.84 -20.38
CA GLN A 65 58.70 -30.75 -21.34
C GLN A 65 58.26 -31.39 -22.66
N VAL A 66 57.09 -31.00 -23.17
CA VAL A 66 56.56 -31.50 -24.45
C VAL A 66 56.38 -30.31 -25.39
N LYS A 67 56.91 -30.46 -26.60
CA LYS A 67 56.81 -29.49 -27.69
C LYS A 67 56.16 -30.18 -28.89
N GLU A 68 55.67 -29.39 -29.83
CA GLU A 68 55.17 -29.89 -31.11
C GLU A 68 56.22 -30.79 -31.82
N PRO A 69 55.79 -31.89 -32.47
CA PRO A 69 54.40 -32.32 -32.64
C PRO A 69 53.79 -33.00 -31.40
N GLY A 70 54.59 -33.39 -30.40
CA GLY A 70 54.10 -34.02 -29.17
C GLY A 70 55.06 -35.04 -28.55
N ALA A 71 54.50 -35.97 -27.78
CA ALA A 71 55.21 -37.07 -27.11
C ALA A 71 54.36 -38.35 -27.08
N VAL A 72 55.02 -39.51 -27.08
CA VAL A 72 54.37 -40.83 -27.05
C VAL A 72 54.69 -41.58 -25.76
N PHE A 73 53.66 -42.09 -25.09
CA PHE A 73 53.77 -42.96 -23.92
C PHE A 73 53.42 -44.40 -24.34
N ASN A 74 54.40 -45.29 -24.27
CA ASN A 74 54.30 -46.63 -24.83
C ASN A 74 53.67 -47.62 -23.84
N ASN A 75 52.36 -47.84 -23.98
CA ASN A 75 51.58 -48.83 -23.24
C ASN A 75 51.30 -50.10 -24.08
N SER A 76 52.15 -50.40 -25.07
CA SER A 76 51.94 -51.52 -26.01
C SER A 76 52.74 -52.76 -25.65
N LEU A 77 52.08 -53.92 -25.75
CA LEU A 77 52.71 -55.26 -25.72
C LEU A 77 53.14 -55.75 -27.12
N GLN A 78 52.82 -54.99 -28.17
CA GLN A 78 53.08 -55.35 -29.58
C GLN A 78 53.76 -54.20 -30.33
N ASP A 79 54.62 -54.53 -31.29
CA ASP A 79 55.23 -53.55 -32.19
C ASP A 79 54.16 -53.00 -33.15
N GLY A 80 54.28 -51.74 -33.55
CA GLY A 80 53.26 -51.15 -34.43
C GLY A 80 53.50 -49.69 -34.74
N ARG A 81 52.46 -48.99 -35.23
CA ARG A 81 52.57 -47.61 -35.71
C ARG A 81 51.84 -46.63 -34.78
N SER A 82 52.62 -45.81 -34.09
CA SER A 82 52.15 -44.60 -33.42
C SER A 82 51.82 -43.52 -34.45
N GLN A 83 50.88 -42.65 -34.10
CA GLN A 83 50.45 -41.52 -34.92
C GLN A 83 51.53 -40.43 -35.00
N LEU A 84 52.24 -40.16 -33.87
CA LEU A 84 53.27 -39.14 -33.80
C LEU A 84 54.67 -39.66 -34.14
N ALA A 85 55.06 -40.84 -33.65
CA ALA A 85 56.42 -41.38 -33.76
C ALA A 85 56.62 -42.31 -34.97
N GLY A 86 55.56 -42.68 -35.69
CA GLY A 86 55.63 -43.67 -36.76
C GLY A 86 55.78 -45.10 -36.20
N PHE A 87 56.55 -45.96 -36.88
CA PHE A 87 56.72 -47.34 -36.42
C PHE A 87 57.64 -47.41 -35.19
N ILE A 88 57.13 -47.97 -34.10
CA ILE A 88 57.84 -48.14 -32.83
C ILE A 88 57.62 -49.53 -32.24
N LEU A 89 58.67 -50.07 -31.63
CA LEU A 89 58.63 -51.35 -30.92
C LEU A 89 57.80 -51.24 -29.63
N LYS A 90 57.21 -52.36 -29.22
CA LYS A 90 56.53 -52.57 -27.94
C LYS A 90 57.36 -52.06 -26.77
N ASN A 91 56.72 -51.76 -25.66
CA ASN A 91 57.43 -51.38 -24.45
C ASN A 91 58.13 -52.63 -23.86
N PRO A 92 59.48 -52.67 -23.80
CA PRO A 92 60.21 -53.82 -23.27
C PRO A 92 60.05 -54.00 -21.75
N ARG A 93 59.45 -53.02 -21.06
CA ARG A 93 59.13 -53.06 -19.63
C ARG A 93 57.78 -53.72 -19.33
N LEU A 94 56.94 -54.01 -20.34
CA LEU A 94 55.58 -54.53 -20.12
C LEU A 94 55.45 -56.02 -20.45
N SER A 95 54.77 -56.73 -19.55
CA SER A 95 54.32 -58.12 -19.70
C SER A 95 52.79 -58.19 -19.81
N PRO A 96 52.20 -59.26 -20.36
CA PRO A 96 50.75 -59.48 -20.33
C PRO A 96 50.17 -59.29 -18.93
N GLY A 97 49.05 -58.56 -18.82
CA GLY A 97 48.43 -58.20 -17.54
C GLY A 97 48.99 -56.95 -16.86
N HIS A 98 50.15 -56.41 -17.27
CA HIS A 98 50.78 -55.23 -16.66
C HIS A 98 50.66 -53.93 -17.47
N GLN A 99 49.75 -53.87 -18.44
CA GLN A 99 49.42 -52.63 -19.15
C GLN A 99 48.68 -51.65 -18.22
N ALA A 100 48.96 -50.37 -18.36
CA ALA A 100 48.35 -49.32 -17.56
C ALA A 100 46.90 -49.03 -17.98
N SER A 101 46.01 -48.86 -17.00
CA SER A 101 44.73 -48.15 -17.17
C SER A 101 44.87 -46.67 -16.81
N ALA A 102 45.85 -46.33 -15.95
CA ALA A 102 46.25 -44.96 -15.61
C ALA A 102 47.78 -44.81 -15.63
N ILE A 103 48.28 -43.74 -16.23
CA ILE A 103 49.70 -43.41 -16.35
C ILE A 103 49.95 -42.09 -15.63
N LEU A 104 50.63 -42.16 -14.49
CA LEU A 104 51.13 -40.99 -13.77
C LEU A 104 52.53 -40.64 -14.28
N LEU A 105 52.68 -39.38 -14.68
CA LEU A 105 53.88 -38.72 -15.15
C LEU A 105 54.21 -37.60 -14.15
N GLU A 106 55.05 -37.89 -13.16
CA GLU A 106 55.40 -36.98 -12.08
C GLU A 106 56.76 -36.31 -12.32
N VAL A 107 56.84 -35.00 -12.10
CA VAL A 107 58.11 -34.26 -12.05
C VAL A 107 58.55 -34.12 -10.59
N ALA A 108 59.80 -34.47 -10.31
CA ALA A 108 60.37 -34.38 -8.97
C ALA A 108 60.38 -32.95 -8.40
N ALA A 109 60.32 -32.84 -7.08
CA ALA A 109 60.44 -31.56 -6.38
C ALA A 109 61.78 -30.88 -6.68
N GLY A 110 61.76 -29.57 -6.95
CA GLY A 110 62.95 -28.80 -7.35
C GLY A 110 63.26 -28.83 -8.85
N GLY A 111 62.48 -29.57 -9.66
CA GLY A 111 62.50 -29.49 -11.12
C GLY A 111 61.90 -28.19 -11.68
N ALA A 112 61.94 -28.04 -12.99
CA ALA A 112 61.28 -26.92 -13.68
C ALA A 112 59.77 -27.15 -13.88
N ALA A 113 59.00 -26.07 -13.97
CA ALA A 113 57.60 -26.11 -14.41
C ALA A 113 57.48 -26.72 -15.82
N SER A 114 56.47 -27.56 -16.04
CA SER A 114 56.26 -28.27 -17.31
C SER A 114 55.58 -27.38 -18.34
N ARG A 115 56.17 -27.26 -19.54
CA ARG A 115 55.49 -26.72 -20.72
C ARG A 115 55.03 -27.87 -21.61
N LEU A 116 53.77 -27.84 -22.04
CA LEU A 116 53.10 -28.92 -22.76
C LEU A 116 52.38 -28.37 -24.00
N SER A 117 52.91 -28.64 -25.18
CA SER A 117 52.34 -28.24 -26.48
C SER A 117 52.38 -29.39 -27.47
N GLY A 118 51.39 -29.49 -28.36
CA GLY A 118 51.21 -30.61 -29.28
C GLY A 118 50.44 -31.78 -28.64
N ALA A 119 50.63 -32.99 -29.16
CA ALA A 119 49.83 -34.16 -28.80
C ALA A 119 50.49 -35.07 -27.74
N LEU A 120 49.71 -35.53 -26.78
CA LEU A 120 50.09 -36.61 -25.84
C LEU A 120 49.47 -37.93 -26.33
N GLU A 121 50.27 -38.80 -26.95
CA GLU A 121 49.79 -40.10 -27.47
C GLU A 121 50.01 -41.23 -26.46
N VAL A 122 48.97 -42.03 -26.19
CA VAL A 122 49.11 -43.35 -25.55
C VAL A 122 49.17 -44.42 -26.64
N PHE A 123 50.36 -44.93 -26.94
CA PHE A 123 50.51 -46.01 -27.92
C PHE A 123 50.21 -47.37 -27.28
N GLY A 124 49.41 -48.20 -27.95
CA GLY A 124 48.94 -49.48 -27.40
C GLY A 124 47.62 -49.32 -26.62
N SER A 125 47.53 -49.92 -25.43
CA SER A 125 46.28 -49.94 -24.66
C SER A 125 45.90 -48.55 -24.14
N ARG A 126 44.63 -48.18 -24.33
CA ARG A 126 44.03 -46.89 -23.97
C ARG A 126 44.04 -46.68 -22.45
N ALA A 127 44.65 -45.58 -22.00
CA ALA A 127 44.85 -45.27 -20.58
C ALA A 127 44.52 -43.81 -20.25
N ALA A 128 44.28 -43.51 -18.97
CA ALA A 128 44.23 -42.13 -18.47
C ALA A 128 45.65 -41.57 -18.30
N LEU A 129 45.85 -40.28 -18.59
CA LEU A 129 47.10 -39.56 -18.36
C LEU A 129 46.94 -38.62 -17.15
N ILE A 130 47.88 -38.68 -16.22
CA ILE A 130 47.97 -37.76 -15.08
C ILE A 130 49.36 -37.13 -15.09
N ILE A 131 49.45 -35.82 -15.30
CA ILE A 131 50.70 -35.07 -15.22
C ILE A 131 50.73 -34.31 -13.90
N ALA A 132 51.70 -34.64 -13.05
CA ALA A 132 51.90 -34.00 -11.75
C ALA A 132 53.23 -33.25 -11.75
N ASN A 133 53.20 -31.93 -11.53
CA ASN A 133 54.42 -31.15 -11.37
C ASN A 133 54.25 -30.15 -10.20
N PRO A 134 54.96 -30.32 -9.07
CA PRO A 134 54.82 -29.45 -7.91
C PRO A 134 55.32 -28.02 -8.14
N ASN A 135 56.06 -27.81 -9.23
CA ASN A 135 56.63 -26.54 -9.65
C ASN A 135 55.73 -25.78 -10.66
N GLY A 136 54.63 -26.41 -11.12
CA GLY A 136 53.61 -25.81 -12.00
C GLY A 136 53.59 -26.40 -13.42
N ILE A 137 52.51 -26.09 -14.17
CA ILE A 137 52.27 -26.56 -15.54
C ILE A 137 51.74 -25.40 -16.41
N LEU A 138 52.28 -25.25 -17.61
CA LEU A 138 51.71 -24.47 -18.71
C LEU A 138 51.32 -25.43 -19.84
N ALA A 139 50.06 -25.47 -20.22
CA ALA A 139 49.56 -26.21 -21.38
C ALA A 139 49.08 -25.22 -22.45
N ASP A 140 49.61 -25.31 -23.66
CA ASP A 140 49.38 -24.33 -24.72
C ASP A 140 49.39 -25.03 -26.08
N GLY A 141 48.22 -25.13 -26.74
CA GLY A 141 48.05 -25.96 -27.93
C GLY A 141 48.13 -27.46 -27.61
N LEU A 142 47.62 -27.88 -26.45
CA LEU A 142 47.71 -29.27 -25.99
C LEU A 142 46.53 -30.12 -26.52
N MET A 143 46.82 -31.34 -26.97
CA MET A 143 45.79 -32.35 -27.29
C MET A 143 46.22 -33.74 -26.82
N THR A 144 45.34 -34.74 -26.94
CA THR A 144 45.68 -36.14 -26.67
C THR A 144 45.33 -37.05 -27.84
N LEU A 145 46.03 -38.19 -27.93
CA LEU A 145 45.71 -39.27 -28.86
C LEU A 145 45.63 -40.58 -28.06
N ASN A 146 44.50 -41.28 -28.16
CA ASN A 146 44.21 -42.53 -27.45
C ASN A 146 44.25 -42.45 -25.89
N ALA A 147 44.27 -41.26 -25.28
CA ALA A 147 44.04 -41.12 -23.83
C ALA A 147 42.54 -41.23 -23.49
N SER A 148 42.18 -41.84 -22.36
CA SER A 148 40.78 -41.96 -21.89
C SER A 148 40.31 -40.78 -21.04
N ALA A 149 41.25 -40.16 -20.31
CA ALA A 149 41.09 -38.93 -19.54
C ALA A 149 42.47 -38.26 -19.44
N LEU A 150 42.50 -36.95 -19.18
CA LEU A 150 43.73 -36.20 -18.88
C LEU A 150 43.55 -35.38 -17.60
N SER A 151 44.51 -35.44 -16.69
CA SER A 151 44.55 -34.65 -15.47
C SER A 151 45.85 -33.87 -15.38
N LEU A 152 45.80 -32.54 -15.33
CA LEU A 152 46.98 -31.68 -15.10
C LEU A 152 46.96 -31.16 -13.67
N MET A 153 48.00 -31.46 -12.90
CA MET A 153 48.07 -31.18 -11.47
C MET A 153 49.34 -30.45 -11.05
N ALA A 154 49.19 -29.24 -10.52
CA ALA A 154 50.25 -28.55 -9.78
C ALA A 154 50.35 -29.16 -8.37
N GLY A 155 51.10 -30.27 -8.26
CA GLY A 155 51.16 -31.08 -7.05
C GLY A 155 52.27 -32.12 -7.05
N ALA A 156 52.53 -32.69 -5.86
CA ALA A 156 53.48 -33.77 -5.64
C ALA A 156 52.77 -35.04 -5.14
N SER A 157 53.38 -36.21 -5.34
CA SER A 157 52.89 -37.45 -4.74
C SER A 157 53.20 -37.57 -3.24
N ARG A 158 52.40 -38.39 -2.57
CA ARG A 158 52.50 -38.76 -1.17
C ARG A 158 52.00 -40.19 -1.00
N GLN A 159 52.81 -41.05 -0.40
CA GLN A 159 52.35 -42.38 -0.01
C GLN A 159 51.39 -42.28 1.18
N THR A 160 50.29 -43.03 1.16
CA THR A 160 49.31 -43.11 2.25
C THR A 160 48.95 -44.56 2.56
N PRO A 161 48.26 -44.85 3.68
CA PRO A 161 47.73 -46.19 3.96
C PRO A 161 46.75 -46.72 2.90
N HIS A 162 46.16 -45.84 2.08
CA HIS A 162 45.24 -46.19 1.00
C HIS A 162 45.90 -46.21 -0.38
N GLY A 163 47.24 -46.21 -0.44
CA GLY A 163 48.03 -46.17 -1.67
C GLY A 163 48.59 -44.79 -1.97
N LEU A 164 49.00 -44.59 -3.22
CA LEU A 164 49.56 -43.31 -3.69
C LEU A 164 48.45 -42.24 -3.77
N ARG A 165 48.78 -41.01 -3.38
CA ARG A 165 47.93 -39.83 -3.52
C ARG A 165 48.75 -38.67 -4.07
N LEU A 166 48.15 -37.81 -4.88
CA LEU A 166 48.76 -36.54 -5.28
C LEU A 166 48.12 -35.41 -4.47
N ARG A 167 48.91 -34.44 -4.00
CA ARG A 167 48.41 -33.24 -3.31
C ARG A 167 48.87 -31.97 -3.97
N THR A 168 47.97 -30.99 -4.05
CA THR A 168 48.27 -29.65 -4.59
C THR A 168 49.40 -28.97 -3.84
N THR A 169 50.33 -28.36 -4.57
CA THR A 169 51.31 -27.41 -4.03
C THR A 169 50.85 -25.97 -4.25
N ASP A 170 51.67 -25.02 -3.81
CA ASP A 170 51.46 -23.59 -3.96
C ASP A 170 51.52 -23.07 -5.41
N ALA A 171 51.89 -23.93 -6.37
CA ALA A 171 52.09 -23.60 -7.78
C ALA A 171 50.77 -23.45 -8.58
N THR A 172 50.93 -23.02 -9.83
CA THR A 172 49.85 -22.69 -10.78
C THR A 172 49.77 -23.73 -11.90
N VAL A 173 48.55 -24.00 -12.40
CA VAL A 173 48.35 -24.54 -13.75
C VAL A 173 47.78 -23.43 -14.64
N GLU A 174 48.42 -23.19 -15.78
CA GLU A 174 48.03 -22.19 -16.77
C GLU A 174 47.69 -22.86 -18.09
N ILE A 175 46.58 -22.42 -18.70
CA ILE A 175 46.20 -22.72 -20.08
C ILE A 175 46.53 -21.51 -20.94
N GLY A 176 47.50 -21.66 -21.85
CA GLY A 176 47.93 -20.62 -22.77
C GLY A 176 46.93 -20.33 -23.89
N PRO A 177 47.19 -19.33 -24.74
CA PRO A 177 46.25 -18.87 -25.77
C PRO A 177 45.82 -19.94 -26.78
N GLY A 178 46.67 -20.93 -27.07
CA GLY A 178 46.38 -22.08 -27.94
C GLY A 178 45.46 -23.13 -27.30
N GLY A 179 45.21 -23.03 -26.00
CA GLY A 179 44.18 -23.81 -25.31
C GLY A 179 44.49 -25.30 -25.13
N VAL A 180 43.44 -26.08 -24.85
CA VAL A 180 43.46 -27.54 -24.75
C VAL A 180 42.31 -28.17 -25.53
N ASN A 181 42.65 -29.00 -26.52
CA ASN A 181 41.69 -29.84 -27.23
C ASN A 181 41.37 -31.08 -26.38
N THR A 182 40.12 -31.19 -25.92
CA THR A 182 39.64 -32.28 -25.05
C THR A 182 38.91 -33.40 -25.82
N ASP A 183 38.95 -33.39 -27.16
CA ASP A 183 38.31 -34.45 -27.95
C ASP A 183 38.90 -35.84 -27.66
N GLY A 184 38.07 -36.87 -27.77
CA GLY A 184 38.38 -38.24 -27.39
C GLY A 184 38.50 -38.49 -25.87
N LEU A 185 38.51 -37.46 -25.02
CA LEU A 185 38.55 -37.64 -23.56
C LEU A 185 37.15 -37.81 -22.96
N SER A 186 37.03 -38.71 -21.98
CA SER A 186 35.85 -38.80 -21.12
C SER A 186 35.83 -37.68 -20.06
N ARG A 187 37.02 -37.26 -19.61
CA ARG A 187 37.21 -36.26 -18.55
C ARG A 187 38.52 -35.48 -18.76
N PHE A 188 38.49 -34.19 -18.47
CA PHE A 188 39.67 -33.34 -18.32
C PHE A 188 39.65 -32.68 -16.94
N ASP A 189 40.74 -32.84 -16.18
CA ASP A 189 40.91 -32.27 -14.84
C ASP A 189 42.02 -31.21 -14.82
N LEU A 190 41.77 -30.08 -14.18
CA LEU A 190 42.79 -29.08 -13.80
C LEU A 190 42.79 -28.92 -12.29
N ILE A 191 43.95 -29.14 -11.64
CA ILE A 191 44.04 -29.26 -10.17
C ILE A 191 45.26 -28.47 -9.68
N ALA A 192 45.04 -27.38 -8.93
CA ALA A 192 46.11 -26.51 -8.45
C ALA A 192 45.67 -25.68 -7.25
N ARG A 193 46.58 -24.92 -6.62
CA ARG A 193 46.14 -23.80 -5.79
C ARG A 193 45.54 -22.67 -6.66
N VAL A 194 46.15 -22.39 -7.81
CA VAL A 194 45.75 -21.33 -8.74
C VAL A 194 45.60 -21.88 -10.15
N LEU A 195 44.47 -21.58 -10.80
CA LEU A 195 44.22 -21.86 -12.22
C LEU A 195 44.14 -20.55 -13.02
N GLN A 196 44.88 -20.47 -14.13
CA GLN A 196 44.86 -19.35 -15.07
C GLN A 196 44.44 -19.83 -16.46
N LEU A 197 43.33 -19.30 -17.00
CA LEU A 197 42.70 -19.78 -18.24
C LEU A 197 42.77 -18.67 -19.32
N GLN A 198 43.82 -18.66 -20.13
CA GLN A 198 44.07 -17.62 -21.14
C GLN A 198 43.60 -18.01 -22.55
N GLY A 199 43.37 -19.30 -22.81
CA GLY A 199 42.82 -19.83 -24.06
C GLY A 199 41.77 -20.93 -23.84
N PRO A 200 41.14 -21.43 -24.92
CA PRO A 200 39.93 -22.25 -24.83
C PRO A 200 40.18 -23.68 -24.34
N ILE A 201 39.18 -24.26 -23.67
CA ILE A 201 39.19 -25.68 -23.26
C ILE A 201 37.94 -26.36 -23.82
N GLY A 202 38.10 -27.30 -24.75
CA GLY A 202 36.97 -27.99 -25.36
C GLY A 202 37.40 -28.92 -26.49
N PRO A 203 36.49 -29.69 -27.08
CA PRO A 203 36.79 -30.50 -28.25
C PRO A 203 37.13 -29.63 -29.48
N GLY A 204 37.85 -30.20 -30.44
CA GLY A 204 37.90 -29.68 -31.81
C GLY A 204 36.52 -29.62 -32.47
N GLN A 205 36.41 -28.96 -33.63
CA GLN A 205 35.11 -28.58 -34.24
C GLN A 205 34.09 -29.72 -34.44
N SER A 206 34.52 -30.97 -34.57
CA SER A 206 33.67 -32.16 -34.72
C SER A 206 33.71 -33.13 -33.53
N GLY A 207 34.44 -32.79 -32.46
CA GLY A 207 34.71 -33.65 -31.33
C GLY A 207 33.60 -33.68 -30.28
N ARG A 208 33.65 -34.67 -29.38
CA ARG A 208 32.67 -34.79 -28.28
C ARG A 208 33.19 -34.10 -27.01
N PRO A 209 32.39 -33.28 -26.31
CA PRO A 209 32.88 -32.49 -25.19
C PRO A 209 33.11 -33.35 -23.93
N ALA A 210 34.35 -33.36 -23.44
CA ALA A 210 34.72 -34.07 -22.21
C ALA A 210 34.06 -33.48 -20.95
N ARG A 211 33.98 -34.24 -19.86
CA ARG A 211 33.60 -33.71 -18.55
C ARG A 211 34.75 -32.86 -17.99
N LEU A 212 34.52 -31.57 -17.72
CA LEU A 212 35.54 -30.66 -17.23
C LEU A 212 35.43 -30.50 -15.70
N ARG A 213 36.52 -30.74 -14.98
CA ARG A 213 36.60 -30.61 -13.51
C ARG A 213 37.80 -29.75 -13.11
N LEU A 214 37.53 -28.52 -12.68
CA LEU A 214 38.53 -27.54 -12.29
C LEU A 214 38.49 -27.37 -10.77
N GLN A 215 39.60 -27.65 -10.09
CA GLN A 215 39.75 -27.53 -8.64
C GLN A 215 40.90 -26.56 -8.32
N ALA A 216 40.54 -25.42 -7.74
CA ALA A 216 41.45 -24.49 -7.10
C ALA A 216 41.48 -24.70 -5.58
N GLY A 217 42.65 -24.49 -4.98
CA GLY A 217 42.88 -24.62 -3.54
C GLY A 217 43.48 -25.97 -3.15
N ALA A 218 43.38 -26.30 -1.87
CA ALA A 218 43.98 -27.51 -1.32
C ALA A 218 43.18 -28.76 -1.71
N ALA A 219 43.74 -29.66 -2.50
CA ALA A 219 43.07 -30.88 -2.94
C ALA A 219 43.99 -32.11 -2.96
N GLU A 220 43.37 -33.29 -2.88
CA GLU A 220 44.02 -34.59 -3.01
C GLU A 220 43.35 -35.42 -4.12
N LEU A 221 44.17 -35.97 -5.03
CA LEU A 221 43.76 -36.84 -6.13
C LEU A 221 44.26 -38.27 -5.89
N ASP A 222 43.41 -39.25 -6.14
CA ASP A 222 43.78 -40.63 -6.40
C ASP A 222 44.17 -40.78 -7.89
N PRO A 223 45.46 -41.01 -8.22
CA PRO A 223 45.89 -41.13 -9.61
C PRO A 223 45.48 -42.44 -10.29
N ALA A 224 45.09 -43.48 -9.54
CA ALA A 224 44.61 -44.75 -10.11
C ALA A 224 43.11 -44.69 -10.45
N THR A 225 42.29 -44.10 -9.58
CA THR A 225 40.82 -44.04 -9.76
C THR A 225 40.32 -42.71 -10.35
N GLY A 226 41.12 -41.65 -10.29
CA GLY A 226 40.70 -40.29 -10.66
C GLY A 226 39.74 -39.63 -9.66
N GLN A 227 39.55 -40.22 -8.46
CA GLN A 227 38.79 -39.58 -7.38
C GLN A 227 39.54 -38.35 -6.87
N LEU A 228 38.86 -37.20 -6.86
CA LEU A 228 39.41 -35.91 -6.42
C LEU A 228 38.59 -35.43 -5.23
N GLN A 229 39.25 -34.97 -4.18
CA GLN A 229 38.61 -34.40 -3.00
C GLN A 229 39.28 -33.07 -2.65
N ALA A 230 38.47 -32.03 -2.42
CA ALA A 230 38.95 -30.82 -1.76
C ALA A 230 39.26 -31.13 -0.28
N THR A 231 40.37 -30.60 0.23
CA THR A 231 40.81 -30.82 1.61
C THR A 231 40.78 -29.50 2.39
N ALA A 232 40.21 -29.49 3.59
CA ALA A 232 40.11 -28.28 4.39
C ALA A 232 41.49 -27.73 4.76
N GLN A 233 41.75 -26.45 4.44
CA GLN A 233 42.98 -25.74 4.81
C GLN A 233 42.74 -24.25 5.02
N THR A 234 43.58 -23.65 5.85
CA THR A 234 43.55 -22.23 6.26
C THR A 234 44.23 -21.27 5.27
N ALA A 235 44.77 -21.79 4.16
CA ALA A 235 45.47 -21.00 3.16
C ALA A 235 44.57 -20.02 2.39
N THR A 236 45.17 -18.94 1.90
CA THR A 236 44.51 -17.86 1.14
C THR A 236 44.96 -17.85 -0.33
N GLY A 237 44.27 -17.07 -1.17
CA GLY A 237 44.71 -16.73 -2.53
C GLY A 237 44.50 -17.79 -3.62
N ALA A 238 43.88 -18.92 -3.28
CA ALA A 238 43.41 -19.91 -4.25
C ALA A 238 42.37 -19.29 -5.19
N ARG A 239 42.42 -19.61 -6.50
CA ARG A 239 41.47 -19.03 -7.47
C ARG A 239 41.39 -19.78 -8.79
N ILE A 240 40.26 -19.61 -9.47
CA ILE A 240 40.10 -19.91 -10.91
C ILE A 240 39.87 -18.58 -11.62
N SER A 241 40.83 -18.16 -12.46
CA SER A 241 40.80 -16.87 -13.15
C SER A 241 41.13 -17.03 -14.63
N GLY A 242 40.57 -16.22 -15.51
CA GLY A 242 40.85 -16.30 -16.95
C GLY A 242 40.62 -15.02 -17.73
N SER A 243 40.92 -15.07 -19.03
CA SER A 243 40.63 -14.02 -20.01
C SER A 243 39.26 -14.24 -20.68
N ALA A 244 38.85 -13.34 -21.58
CA ALA A 244 37.69 -13.56 -22.44
C ALA A 244 37.90 -14.71 -23.46
N LEU A 245 39.15 -15.07 -23.74
CA LEU A 245 39.52 -16.20 -24.60
C LEU A 245 39.54 -17.54 -23.82
N GLY A 246 39.49 -17.50 -22.48
CA GLY A 246 39.37 -18.65 -21.58
C GLY A 246 37.99 -19.31 -21.58
N ALA A 247 37.36 -19.46 -22.75
CA ALA A 247 36.07 -20.09 -22.93
C ALA A 247 36.16 -21.62 -22.74
N MET A 248 35.07 -22.25 -22.29
CA MET A 248 35.04 -23.69 -22.02
C MET A 248 33.81 -24.37 -22.63
N TYR A 249 34.01 -25.52 -23.30
CA TYR A 249 32.93 -26.38 -23.79
C TYR A 249 33.13 -27.82 -23.30
N GLY A 250 32.19 -28.28 -22.46
CA GLY A 250 32.28 -29.55 -21.73
C GLY A 250 30.92 -30.21 -21.52
N SER A 251 30.86 -31.55 -21.55
CA SER A 251 29.57 -32.27 -21.37
C SER A 251 28.92 -31.96 -20.03
N HIS A 252 29.71 -31.91 -18.96
CA HIS A 252 29.38 -31.19 -17.74
C HIS A 252 30.59 -30.34 -17.35
N ILE A 253 30.36 -29.18 -16.73
CA ILE A 253 31.42 -28.28 -16.24
C ILE A 253 31.29 -28.11 -14.73
N THR A 254 32.34 -28.49 -13.98
CA THR A 254 32.40 -28.37 -12.52
C THR A 254 33.63 -27.59 -12.08
N LEU A 255 33.42 -26.42 -11.46
CA LEU A 255 34.46 -25.55 -10.90
C LEU A 255 34.31 -25.48 -9.38
N VAL A 256 35.41 -25.68 -8.66
CA VAL A 256 35.45 -25.60 -7.18
C VAL A 256 36.69 -24.80 -6.76
N ALA A 257 36.50 -23.74 -5.97
CA ALA A 257 37.58 -22.93 -5.40
C ALA A 257 37.45 -22.87 -3.86
N THR A 258 38.26 -23.66 -3.16
CA THR A 258 38.19 -23.81 -1.69
C THR A 258 39.40 -23.20 -0.98
N GLY A 259 39.16 -22.56 0.16
CA GLY A 259 40.16 -21.83 0.96
C GLY A 259 39.69 -20.41 1.30
N ARG A 260 40.36 -19.74 2.25
CA ARG A 260 39.90 -18.44 2.75
C ARG A 260 40.02 -17.36 1.67
N GLY A 261 38.87 -16.90 1.17
CA GLY A 261 38.78 -15.95 0.05
C GLY A 261 39.03 -16.58 -1.32
N ALA A 262 38.83 -17.90 -1.48
CA ALA A 262 39.06 -18.58 -2.74
C ALA A 262 37.96 -18.27 -3.77
N GLY A 263 38.32 -17.65 -4.90
CA GLY A 263 37.34 -17.07 -5.83
C GLY A 263 37.38 -17.61 -7.27
N VAL A 264 36.33 -17.29 -8.04
CA VAL A 264 36.22 -17.59 -9.48
C VAL A 264 35.93 -16.30 -10.25
N ASN A 265 36.73 -15.98 -11.28
CA ASN A 265 36.50 -14.83 -12.18
C ASN A 265 36.74 -15.23 -13.63
N LEU A 266 35.65 -15.41 -14.40
CA LEU A 266 35.68 -15.93 -15.76
C LEU A 266 34.94 -14.99 -16.73
N PRO A 267 35.69 -14.24 -17.57
CA PRO A 267 35.13 -13.46 -18.67
C PRO A 267 34.81 -14.32 -19.90
N GLY A 268 35.44 -15.48 -20.06
CA GLY A 268 35.14 -16.43 -21.13
C GLY A 268 33.78 -17.12 -20.92
N ALA A 269 33.12 -17.49 -22.02
CA ALA A 269 31.84 -18.19 -21.99
C ALA A 269 32.01 -19.66 -21.60
N LEU A 270 31.12 -20.19 -20.74
CA LEU A 270 31.05 -21.62 -20.40
C LEU A 270 29.82 -22.23 -21.05
N LEU A 271 30.00 -23.28 -21.84
CA LEU A 271 28.98 -23.96 -22.63
C LEU A 271 28.90 -25.43 -22.24
N SER A 272 27.69 -25.93 -22.02
CA SER A 272 27.44 -27.33 -21.65
C SER A 272 26.12 -27.85 -22.25
N PRO A 273 26.08 -29.06 -22.82
CA PRO A 273 24.82 -29.71 -23.19
C PRO A 273 24.06 -30.21 -21.95
N ASP A 274 24.77 -30.56 -20.87
CA ASP A 274 24.18 -30.93 -19.58
C ASP A 274 24.39 -29.77 -18.57
N ASP A 275 24.97 -30.05 -17.40
CA ASP A 275 25.05 -29.16 -16.24
C ASP A 275 26.30 -28.26 -16.17
N ILE A 276 26.14 -27.10 -15.53
CA ILE A 276 27.25 -26.26 -15.04
C ILE A 276 27.14 -26.08 -13.51
N ARG A 277 28.20 -26.40 -12.77
CA ARG A 277 28.34 -26.11 -11.33
C ARG A 277 29.58 -25.28 -11.06
N ILE A 278 29.43 -24.16 -10.34
CA ILE A 278 30.54 -23.34 -9.85
C ILE A 278 30.34 -23.11 -8.35
N GLN A 279 31.35 -23.44 -7.55
CA GLN A 279 31.36 -23.23 -6.11
C GLN A 279 32.67 -22.56 -5.68
N ALA A 280 32.57 -21.54 -4.83
CA ALA A 280 33.73 -20.80 -4.32
C ALA A 280 33.48 -20.37 -2.87
N ASP A 281 34.50 -20.46 -2.01
CA ASP A 281 34.38 -19.96 -0.62
C ASP A 281 34.45 -18.42 -0.54
N GLY A 282 34.96 -17.78 -1.60
CA GLY A 282 34.99 -16.33 -1.84
C GLY A 282 33.93 -15.89 -2.86
N ASP A 283 34.32 -14.96 -3.74
CA ASP A 283 33.46 -14.40 -4.78
C ASP A 283 33.41 -15.25 -6.05
N ILE A 284 32.29 -15.18 -6.77
CA ILE A 284 32.13 -15.71 -8.14
C ILE A 284 31.71 -14.56 -9.07
N ALA A 285 32.47 -14.32 -10.13
CA ALA A 285 32.11 -13.42 -11.22
C ALA A 285 32.16 -14.17 -12.57
N VAL A 286 31.04 -14.14 -13.31
CA VAL A 286 30.87 -14.86 -14.59
C VAL A 286 30.23 -13.96 -15.64
N ALA A 287 30.80 -13.95 -16.86
CA ALA A 287 30.22 -13.20 -17.97
C ALA A 287 29.01 -13.92 -18.60
N ALA A 288 29.22 -15.10 -19.19
CA ALA A 288 28.17 -15.87 -19.88
C ALA A 288 28.26 -17.37 -19.57
N LEU A 289 27.11 -17.98 -19.28
CA LEU A 289 26.97 -19.41 -19.00
C LEU A 289 25.79 -19.98 -19.79
N GLN A 290 25.95 -21.08 -20.50
CA GLN A 290 24.86 -21.76 -21.20
C GLN A 290 24.90 -23.26 -20.91
N ALA A 291 23.80 -23.78 -20.34
CA ALA A 291 23.62 -25.19 -19.99
C ALA A 291 22.33 -25.71 -20.61
N GLY A 292 22.33 -26.90 -21.20
CA GLY A 292 21.09 -27.60 -21.57
C GLY A 292 20.41 -28.27 -20.37
N GLY A 293 21.18 -28.60 -19.34
CA GLY A 293 20.71 -28.98 -18.01
C GLY A 293 20.58 -27.77 -17.08
N GLN A 294 20.98 -27.96 -15.82
CA GLN A 294 20.85 -26.95 -14.76
C GLN A 294 22.15 -26.19 -14.51
N ILE A 295 22.04 -24.95 -14.02
CA ILE A 295 23.17 -24.14 -13.58
C ILE A 295 23.09 -23.96 -12.06
N ARG A 296 24.18 -24.28 -11.34
CA ARG A 296 24.31 -24.04 -9.89
C ARG A 296 25.53 -23.18 -9.59
N LEU A 297 25.31 -21.99 -9.04
CA LEU A 297 26.36 -21.06 -8.61
C LEU A 297 26.27 -20.86 -7.09
N ALA A 298 27.36 -21.10 -6.36
CA ALA A 298 27.42 -20.97 -4.91
C ALA A 298 28.68 -20.24 -4.47
N ALA A 299 28.55 -18.94 -4.18
CA ALA A 299 29.60 -18.08 -3.69
C ALA A 299 29.50 -17.90 -2.17
N GLY A 300 30.58 -18.16 -1.43
CA GLY A 300 30.66 -17.89 0.00
C GLY A 300 30.68 -16.40 0.33
N GLN A 301 30.95 -15.53 -0.65
CA GLN A 301 30.85 -14.07 -0.56
C GLN A 301 29.86 -13.52 -1.61
N ASN A 302 30.32 -12.77 -2.61
CA ASN A 302 29.44 -12.14 -3.62
C ASN A 302 29.34 -12.99 -4.90
N LEU A 303 28.20 -12.89 -5.59
CA LEU A 303 27.94 -13.55 -6.87
C LEU A 303 27.55 -12.49 -7.92
N GLN A 304 28.35 -12.35 -8.97
CA GLN A 304 28.15 -11.38 -10.04
C GLN A 304 27.81 -12.08 -11.36
N LEU A 305 26.61 -11.83 -11.89
CA LEU A 305 26.08 -12.44 -13.11
C LEU A 305 26.06 -11.40 -14.24
N GLY A 306 26.81 -11.67 -15.32
CA GLY A 306 27.11 -10.67 -16.34
C GLY A 306 28.01 -9.55 -15.78
N ARG A 307 28.36 -8.59 -16.64
CA ARG A 307 29.22 -7.45 -16.28
C ARG A 307 28.56 -6.12 -16.63
N PRO A 308 28.77 -5.04 -15.85
CA PRO A 308 28.20 -3.72 -16.15
C PRO A 308 28.53 -3.24 -17.57
N GLU A 309 29.74 -3.52 -18.05
CA GLU A 309 30.21 -3.20 -19.41
C GLU A 309 29.71 -4.17 -20.51
N GLN A 310 28.95 -5.22 -20.16
CA GLN A 310 28.41 -6.23 -21.10
C GLN A 310 26.96 -6.61 -20.74
N THR A 311 26.03 -5.68 -20.90
CA THR A 311 24.59 -5.88 -20.62
C THR A 311 23.93 -6.97 -21.47
N ALA A 312 24.51 -7.31 -22.62
CA ALA A 312 24.06 -8.40 -23.50
C ALA A 312 24.51 -9.81 -23.03
N ALA A 313 25.33 -9.92 -21.98
CA ALA A 313 25.81 -11.23 -21.51
C ALA A 313 24.65 -12.05 -20.91
N ALA A 314 24.49 -13.29 -21.39
CA ALA A 314 23.40 -14.17 -21.01
C ALA A 314 23.88 -15.32 -20.12
N LEU A 315 23.10 -15.62 -19.09
CA LEU A 315 23.14 -16.87 -18.34
C LEU A 315 21.85 -17.63 -18.65
N GLN A 316 21.95 -18.81 -19.25
CA GLN A 316 20.80 -19.60 -19.70
C GLN A 316 20.91 -21.05 -19.22
N GLY A 317 20.08 -21.42 -18.24
CA GLY A 317 19.81 -22.81 -17.89
C GLY A 317 18.66 -23.40 -18.70
N GLY A 318 18.85 -24.60 -19.25
CA GLY A 318 17.84 -25.35 -19.99
C GLY A 318 16.80 -26.02 -19.09
N THR A 319 17.08 -26.18 -17.80
CA THR A 319 16.10 -26.49 -16.76
C THR A 319 16.10 -25.40 -15.67
N THR A 320 16.79 -25.63 -14.56
CA THR A 320 16.78 -24.80 -13.34
C THR A 320 18.04 -23.94 -13.21
N LEU A 321 17.92 -22.76 -12.59
CA LEU A 321 19.03 -21.88 -12.20
C LEU A 321 19.06 -21.68 -10.67
N THR A 322 20.00 -22.31 -9.98
CA THR A 322 20.20 -22.13 -8.52
C THR A 322 21.36 -21.16 -8.25
N LEU A 323 21.08 -20.10 -7.49
CA LEU A 323 22.00 -19.00 -7.18
C LEU A 323 22.11 -18.82 -5.67
N SER A 324 23.32 -19.00 -5.13
CA SER A 324 23.62 -18.79 -3.71
C SER A 324 24.79 -17.83 -3.53
N ALA A 325 24.61 -16.83 -2.67
CA ALA A 325 25.63 -15.84 -2.32
C ALA A 325 25.63 -15.56 -0.81
N GLY A 326 26.75 -15.79 -0.12
CA GLY A 326 26.87 -15.47 1.31
C GLY A 326 26.79 -13.97 1.63
N LYS A 327 26.82 -13.10 0.62
CA LYS A 327 26.59 -11.66 0.68
C LYS A 327 25.64 -11.21 -0.44
N THR A 328 26.14 -10.50 -1.44
CA THR A 328 25.33 -9.87 -2.48
C THR A 328 25.31 -10.71 -3.76
N LEU A 329 24.12 -10.97 -4.29
CA LEU A 329 23.91 -11.36 -5.68
C LEU A 329 23.68 -10.08 -6.52
N GLN A 330 24.51 -9.88 -7.55
CA GLN A 330 24.37 -8.81 -8.53
C GLN A 330 23.99 -9.38 -9.90
N VAL A 331 22.89 -8.88 -10.48
CA VAL A 331 22.41 -9.29 -11.80
C VAL A 331 22.56 -8.11 -12.77
N ASN A 332 23.70 -8.10 -13.47
CA ASN A 332 24.10 -7.08 -14.45
C ASN A 332 23.82 -7.51 -15.90
N GLY A 333 23.68 -8.82 -16.14
CA GLY A 333 23.29 -9.41 -17.42
C GLY A 333 21.93 -10.12 -17.37
N MET A 334 21.60 -10.83 -18.45
CA MET A 334 20.32 -11.51 -18.63
C MET A 334 20.38 -12.96 -18.11
N ALA A 335 19.87 -13.21 -16.90
CA ALA A 335 19.85 -14.52 -16.27
C ALA A 335 18.48 -15.21 -16.42
N ARG A 336 18.44 -16.41 -17.01
CA ARG A 336 17.22 -17.14 -17.34
C ARG A 336 17.31 -18.64 -17.08
N ALA A 337 16.15 -19.21 -16.79
CA ALA A 337 15.87 -20.64 -16.73
C ALA A 337 14.66 -20.94 -17.62
N LEU A 338 14.57 -22.14 -18.19
CA LEU A 338 13.29 -22.59 -18.77
C LEU A 338 12.30 -22.93 -17.65
N ASP A 339 12.77 -23.55 -16.59
CA ASP A 339 11.99 -23.89 -15.40
C ASP A 339 12.35 -22.92 -14.26
N ASP A 340 12.54 -23.42 -13.04
CA ASP A 340 12.62 -22.56 -11.86
C ASP A 340 13.95 -21.80 -11.72
N ILE A 341 13.89 -20.66 -11.05
CA ILE A 341 15.05 -19.92 -10.56
C ILE A 341 14.96 -19.84 -9.03
N ASP A 342 15.96 -20.39 -8.33
CA ASP A 342 16.08 -20.32 -6.87
C ASP A 342 17.24 -19.41 -6.47
N VAL A 343 16.94 -18.35 -5.73
CA VAL A 343 17.93 -17.43 -5.15
C VAL A 343 17.95 -17.54 -3.63
N GLN A 344 19.14 -17.71 -3.06
CA GLN A 344 19.42 -17.48 -1.64
C GLN A 344 20.60 -16.51 -1.48
N ALA A 345 20.37 -15.32 -0.92
CA ALA A 345 21.43 -14.33 -0.70
C ALA A 345 21.17 -13.43 0.51
N ALA A 346 22.17 -12.74 1.04
CA ALA A 346 21.94 -11.69 2.04
C ALA A 346 21.37 -10.40 1.40
N ARG A 347 21.67 -10.15 0.12
CA ARG A 347 21.18 -9.03 -0.68
C ARG A 347 21.04 -9.41 -2.15
N LEU A 348 20.05 -8.86 -2.83
CA LEU A 348 19.92 -8.92 -4.30
C LEU A 348 19.87 -7.51 -4.90
N ASP A 349 20.83 -7.22 -5.78
CA ASP A 349 20.87 -6.05 -6.65
C ASP A 349 20.56 -6.51 -8.09
N ASN A 350 19.33 -6.28 -8.56
CA ASN A 350 18.91 -6.61 -9.93
C ASN A 350 18.85 -5.35 -10.80
N HIS A 351 19.83 -5.21 -11.71
CA HIS A 351 19.91 -4.11 -12.66
C HIS A 351 19.46 -4.49 -14.08
N ALA A 352 19.50 -5.78 -14.42
CA ALA A 352 19.17 -6.29 -15.75
C ALA A 352 17.90 -7.15 -15.75
N THR A 353 17.98 -8.47 -15.97
CA THR A 353 16.81 -9.35 -16.02
C THR A 353 17.10 -10.70 -15.39
N LEU A 354 16.26 -11.08 -14.43
CA LEU A 354 16.18 -12.44 -13.89
C LEU A 354 14.79 -13.01 -14.25
N ALA A 355 14.74 -14.05 -15.10
CA ALA A 355 13.47 -14.49 -15.69
C ALA A 355 13.33 -16.02 -15.88
N SER A 356 12.37 -16.62 -15.16
CA SER A 356 11.88 -17.98 -15.42
C SER A 356 10.89 -17.98 -16.60
N ALA A 357 11.05 -18.91 -17.55
CA ALA A 357 10.24 -18.94 -18.77
C ALA A 357 8.97 -19.83 -18.68
N ARG A 358 8.90 -20.76 -17.72
CA ARG A 358 7.76 -21.66 -17.48
C ARG A 358 7.44 -21.86 -16.00
N GLY A 359 8.47 -21.90 -15.17
CA GLY A 359 8.38 -22.16 -13.73
C GLY A 359 8.19 -20.92 -12.87
N ALA A 360 8.72 -21.01 -11.65
CA ALA A 360 8.72 -19.96 -10.64
C ALA A 360 10.06 -19.21 -10.54
N LEU A 361 10.03 -18.04 -9.93
CA LEU A 361 11.20 -17.30 -9.46
C LEU A 361 11.10 -17.15 -7.93
N THR A 362 11.93 -17.88 -7.20
CA THR A 362 11.99 -17.91 -5.74
C THR A 362 13.15 -17.04 -5.25
N LEU A 363 12.85 -16.01 -4.47
CA LEU A 363 13.81 -15.08 -3.88
C LEU A 363 13.75 -15.18 -2.36
N LYS A 364 14.77 -15.80 -1.74
CA LYS A 364 14.95 -15.88 -0.28
C LYS A 364 16.13 -15.00 0.11
N LEU A 365 15.84 -13.86 0.73
CA LEU A 365 16.83 -12.85 1.04
C LEU A 365 16.85 -12.57 2.54
N ASP A 366 18.03 -12.70 3.16
CA ASP A 366 18.21 -12.41 4.59
C ASP A 366 18.20 -10.89 4.88
N GLY A 367 18.19 -10.06 3.84
CA GLY A 367 18.28 -8.60 3.86
C GLY A 367 17.55 -7.98 2.66
N PRO A 368 18.05 -6.87 2.07
CA PRO A 368 17.30 -6.08 1.11
C PRO A 368 17.33 -6.59 -0.35
N LEU A 369 16.25 -6.30 -1.07
CA LEU A 369 16.13 -6.38 -2.54
C LEU A 369 16.09 -4.97 -3.13
N HIS A 370 17.03 -4.66 -4.03
CA HIS A 370 16.95 -3.50 -4.91
C HIS A 370 16.71 -3.98 -6.35
N ASN A 371 15.54 -3.66 -6.91
CA ASN A 371 15.18 -3.99 -8.28
C ASN A 371 15.04 -2.71 -9.11
N THR A 372 16.04 -2.41 -9.94
CA THR A 372 15.95 -1.40 -11.01
C THR A 372 15.71 -2.04 -12.37
N GLY A 373 15.97 -3.35 -12.50
CA GLY A 373 15.76 -4.16 -13.70
C GLY A 373 14.39 -4.86 -13.74
N ARG A 374 14.39 -6.10 -14.21
CA ARG A 374 13.21 -6.95 -14.41
C ARG A 374 13.32 -8.25 -13.61
N LEU A 375 12.32 -8.56 -12.79
CA LEU A 375 12.12 -9.86 -12.15
C LEU A 375 10.86 -10.48 -12.75
N LEU A 376 10.99 -11.59 -13.48
CA LEU A 376 9.89 -12.19 -14.25
C LEU A 376 9.72 -13.67 -13.91
N ALA A 377 8.48 -14.10 -13.67
CA ALA A 377 8.09 -15.49 -13.63
C ALA A 377 6.91 -15.73 -14.58
N ALA A 378 6.92 -16.88 -15.27
CA ALA A 378 5.77 -17.30 -16.07
C ALA A 378 4.63 -17.82 -15.17
N ASN A 379 4.95 -18.51 -14.07
CA ASN A 379 3.98 -18.96 -13.07
C ASN A 379 4.01 -18.09 -11.81
N GLU A 380 4.81 -18.44 -10.80
CA GLU A 380 4.87 -17.74 -9.50
C GLU A 380 6.15 -16.92 -9.32
N LEU A 381 6.03 -15.68 -8.82
CA LEU A 381 7.13 -14.92 -8.23
C LEU A 381 6.98 -14.91 -6.71
N ALA A 382 7.83 -15.66 -6.00
CA ALA A 382 7.82 -15.80 -4.55
C ALA A 382 9.00 -15.03 -3.94
N LEU A 383 8.72 -14.06 -3.07
CA LEU A 383 9.71 -13.15 -2.49
C LEU A 383 9.60 -13.10 -0.96
N ASN A 384 10.73 -13.33 -0.29
CA ASN A 384 10.94 -13.03 1.13
C ASN A 384 12.22 -12.21 1.27
N ALA A 385 12.15 -11.02 1.86
CA ALA A 385 13.26 -10.09 2.04
C ALA A 385 13.00 -9.18 3.26
N GLN A 386 14.01 -8.51 3.80
CA GLN A 386 13.76 -7.48 4.82
C GLN A 386 13.13 -6.22 4.20
N ASP A 387 13.82 -5.60 3.25
CA ASP A 387 13.34 -4.39 2.57
C ASP A 387 13.27 -4.63 1.07
N VAL A 388 12.18 -4.19 0.44
CA VAL A 388 11.95 -4.35 -1.00
C VAL A 388 11.83 -2.99 -1.65
N ARG A 389 12.85 -2.61 -2.41
CA ARG A 389 12.83 -1.42 -3.26
C ARG A 389 12.60 -1.82 -4.72
N ASN A 390 11.45 -1.44 -5.28
CA ASN A 390 11.13 -1.67 -6.68
C ASN A 390 11.05 -0.34 -7.45
N ASP A 391 12.11 -0.02 -8.19
CA ASP A 391 12.15 1.07 -9.17
C ASP A 391 11.96 0.56 -10.62
N GLY A 392 12.17 -0.74 -10.84
CA GLY A 392 12.00 -1.42 -12.12
C GLY A 392 10.65 -2.17 -12.24
N GLN A 393 10.70 -3.41 -12.72
CA GLN A 393 9.53 -4.26 -12.90
C GLN A 393 9.63 -5.58 -12.12
N MET A 394 8.56 -5.94 -11.42
CA MET A 394 8.26 -7.30 -10.96
C MET A 394 7.03 -7.82 -11.71
N GLN A 395 7.08 -9.07 -12.18
CA GLN A 395 5.97 -9.73 -12.87
C GLN A 395 5.89 -11.22 -12.54
N ALA A 396 4.68 -11.67 -12.22
CA ALA A 396 4.25 -13.06 -12.36
C ALA A 396 3.23 -13.19 -13.50
N GLY A 397 3.08 -14.38 -14.08
CA GLY A 397 1.94 -14.70 -14.95
C GLY A 397 0.74 -15.25 -14.17
N GLY A 398 1.00 -15.95 -13.07
CA GLY A 398 0.01 -16.38 -12.08
C GLY A 398 0.09 -15.54 -10.81
N LEU A 399 0.62 -16.13 -9.74
CA LEU A 399 0.70 -15.53 -8.40
C LEU A 399 2.01 -14.72 -8.20
N LEU A 400 1.91 -13.54 -7.61
CA LEU A 400 3.04 -12.88 -6.96
C LEU A 400 2.81 -12.88 -5.44
N ARG A 401 3.73 -13.53 -4.72
CA ARG A 401 3.68 -13.72 -3.26
C ARG A 401 4.86 -13.03 -2.61
N GLY A 402 4.60 -12.05 -1.72
CA GLY A 402 5.62 -11.23 -1.09
C GLY A 402 5.53 -11.20 0.44
N ASN A 403 6.68 -11.22 1.12
CA ASN A 403 6.83 -10.95 2.54
C ASN A 403 7.99 -9.97 2.77
N SER A 404 7.76 -8.91 3.56
CA SER A 404 8.76 -7.87 3.84
C SER A 404 8.53 -7.09 5.14
N SER A 405 9.58 -6.43 5.66
CA SER A 405 9.45 -5.35 6.65
C SER A 405 9.03 -4.03 5.99
N SER A 406 9.56 -3.74 4.79
CA SER A 406 9.10 -2.60 3.98
C SER A 406 9.01 -2.95 2.49
N LEU A 407 8.03 -2.35 1.81
CA LEU A 407 7.92 -2.30 0.35
C LEU A 407 7.79 -0.84 -0.08
N HIS A 408 8.79 -0.35 -0.81
CA HIS A 408 8.78 0.94 -1.49
C HIS A 408 8.75 0.71 -3.01
N ASN A 409 7.63 1.05 -3.64
CA ASN A 409 7.40 0.86 -5.07
C ASN A 409 7.27 2.21 -5.80
N THR A 410 8.24 2.52 -6.66
CA THR A 410 8.18 3.61 -7.65
C THR A 410 7.93 3.07 -9.07
N GLY A 411 8.32 1.82 -9.31
CA GLY A 411 8.15 1.10 -10.56
C GLY A 411 6.81 0.36 -10.69
N ARG A 412 6.84 -0.84 -11.29
CA ARG A 412 5.65 -1.66 -11.54
C ARG A 412 5.75 -3.04 -10.88
N ILE A 413 4.70 -3.44 -10.18
CA ILE A 413 4.49 -4.81 -9.68
C ILE A 413 3.18 -5.31 -10.29
N GLN A 414 3.23 -6.40 -11.06
CA GLN A 414 2.04 -6.96 -11.73
C GLN A 414 1.94 -8.49 -11.66
N ALA A 415 0.72 -9.01 -11.63
CA ALA A 415 0.43 -10.44 -11.64
C ALA A 415 -1.02 -10.73 -12.08
N ALA A 416 -1.42 -12.00 -12.14
CA ALA A 416 -2.85 -12.34 -12.14
C ALA A 416 -3.42 -12.19 -10.73
N ASP A 417 -2.80 -12.87 -9.76
CA ASP A 417 -3.06 -12.74 -8.33
C ASP A 417 -1.87 -12.08 -7.60
N ILE A 418 -2.12 -11.19 -6.65
CA ILE A 418 -1.10 -10.69 -5.72
C ILE A 418 -1.48 -10.99 -4.27
N ALA A 419 -0.55 -11.55 -3.50
CA ALA A 419 -0.67 -11.74 -2.06
C ALA A 419 0.60 -11.25 -1.35
N TRP A 420 0.55 -10.07 -0.71
CA TRP A 420 1.72 -9.46 -0.06
C TRP A 420 1.44 -9.13 1.41
N GLN A 421 2.38 -9.49 2.28
CA GLN A 421 2.45 -9.03 3.67
C GLN A 421 3.68 -8.13 3.85
N THR A 422 3.51 -6.89 4.31
CA THR A 422 4.64 -5.96 4.53
C THR A 422 4.43 -5.08 5.76
N GLY A 423 5.45 -4.76 6.55
CA GLY A 423 5.28 -3.79 7.64
C GLY A 423 4.83 -2.42 7.12
N VAL A 424 5.63 -1.81 6.26
CA VAL A 424 5.27 -0.57 5.54
C VAL A 424 4.98 -0.87 4.07
N LEU A 425 3.90 -0.29 3.54
CA LEU A 425 3.64 -0.20 2.11
C LEU A 425 3.65 1.27 1.66
N ASP A 426 4.68 1.67 0.90
CA ASP A 426 4.81 2.99 0.30
C ASP A 426 4.82 2.87 -1.23
N ASN A 427 3.72 3.28 -1.86
CA ASN A 427 3.53 3.15 -3.30
C ASN A 427 3.40 4.52 -3.96
N SER A 428 4.34 4.86 -4.85
CA SER A 428 4.25 5.97 -5.80
C SER A 428 4.17 5.50 -7.26
N GLY A 429 4.49 4.22 -7.51
CA GLY A 429 4.39 3.56 -8.81
C GLY A 429 3.04 2.89 -9.06
N ARG A 430 3.07 1.67 -9.60
CA ARG A 430 1.87 0.90 -9.98
C ARG A 430 1.87 -0.52 -9.39
N LEU A 431 0.79 -0.87 -8.70
CA LEU A 431 0.49 -2.21 -8.17
C LEU A 431 -0.76 -2.76 -8.87
N GLU A 432 -0.60 -3.78 -9.71
CA GLU A 432 -1.63 -4.17 -10.70
C GLU A 432 -1.86 -5.69 -10.74
N ALA A 433 -2.99 -6.16 -10.19
CA ALA A 433 -3.48 -7.53 -10.42
C ALA A 433 -4.51 -7.55 -11.56
N THR A 434 -4.51 -8.60 -12.39
CA THR A 434 -5.56 -8.77 -13.42
C THR A 434 -6.80 -9.49 -12.89
N ASP A 435 -6.69 -10.20 -11.77
CA ASP A 435 -7.79 -10.81 -11.02
C ASP A 435 -7.82 -10.26 -9.58
N ARG A 436 -7.14 -10.90 -8.61
CA ARG A 436 -7.28 -10.55 -7.18
C ARG A 436 -6.00 -9.95 -6.60
N ALA A 437 -6.13 -9.02 -5.67
CA ALA A 437 -5.01 -8.51 -4.89
C ALA A 437 -5.36 -8.45 -3.40
N ARG A 438 -4.54 -9.09 -2.56
CA ARG A 438 -4.57 -8.95 -1.11
C ARG A 438 -3.26 -8.35 -0.61
N TRP A 439 -3.35 -7.16 -0.03
CA TRP A 439 -2.24 -6.51 0.67
C TRP A 439 -2.57 -6.45 2.16
N LEU A 440 -1.67 -6.97 2.99
CA LEU A 440 -1.69 -6.85 4.44
C LEU A 440 -0.49 -6.01 4.86
N SER A 441 -0.71 -4.92 5.61
CA SER A 441 0.40 -4.16 6.18
C SER A 441 0.14 -3.55 7.56
N THR A 442 1.20 -3.11 8.24
CA THR A 442 1.05 -2.27 9.43
C THR A 442 0.56 -0.88 9.03
N SER A 443 1.17 -0.28 8.01
CA SER A 443 0.77 1.02 7.44
C SER A 443 0.80 1.05 5.91
N LEU A 444 0.05 2.00 5.33
CA LEU A 444 -0.07 2.23 3.89
C LEU A 444 0.01 3.73 3.58
N ARG A 445 0.91 4.08 2.65
CA ARG A 445 0.96 5.38 1.96
C ARG A 445 0.79 5.12 0.46
N ASN A 446 -0.28 5.66 -0.14
CA ASN A 446 -0.52 5.51 -1.58
C ASN A 446 -0.55 6.85 -2.32
N GLN A 447 0.52 7.11 -3.06
CA GLN A 447 0.64 8.21 -4.02
C GLN A 447 0.57 7.70 -5.48
N GLY A 448 0.68 6.39 -5.71
CA GLY A 448 0.59 5.72 -7.01
C GLY A 448 -0.76 5.00 -7.24
N SER A 449 -0.81 4.06 -8.19
CA SER A 449 -2.02 3.26 -8.44
C SER A 449 -1.98 1.89 -7.73
N ILE A 450 -3.14 1.44 -7.24
CA ILE A 450 -3.38 0.08 -6.76
C ILE A 450 -4.68 -0.41 -7.38
N THR A 451 -4.63 -1.46 -8.21
CA THR A 451 -5.79 -1.91 -9.01
C THR A 451 -5.93 -3.44 -9.06
N ALA A 452 -7.16 -3.95 -8.95
CA ALA A 452 -7.52 -5.34 -9.21
C ALA A 452 -9.00 -5.46 -9.70
N GLN A 453 -9.46 -6.68 -10.00
CA GLN A 453 -10.90 -6.96 -10.05
C GLN A 453 -11.45 -7.00 -8.61
N ASP A 454 -10.84 -7.84 -7.77
CA ASP A 454 -11.12 -7.98 -6.35
C ASP A 454 -9.92 -7.47 -5.53
N LEU A 455 -10.04 -6.29 -4.94
CA LEU A 455 -8.97 -5.64 -4.18
C LEU A 455 -9.29 -5.64 -2.68
N THR A 456 -8.51 -6.39 -1.90
CA THR A 456 -8.52 -6.35 -0.43
C THR A 456 -7.27 -5.65 0.08
N LEU A 457 -7.44 -4.54 0.82
CA LEU A 457 -6.38 -3.88 1.58
C LEU A 457 -6.68 -3.98 3.08
N GLN A 458 -5.71 -4.46 3.86
CA GLN A 458 -5.83 -4.60 5.31
C GLN A 458 -4.66 -3.90 6.01
N THR A 459 -4.95 -2.92 6.88
CA THR A 459 -3.94 -2.20 7.68
C THR A 459 -4.11 -2.42 9.19
N GLU A 460 -3.01 -2.46 9.94
CA GLU A 460 -3.03 -2.54 11.42
C GLU A 460 -3.12 -1.16 12.09
N GLN A 461 -2.72 -0.10 11.37
CA GLN A 461 -2.89 1.31 11.71
C GLN A 461 -4.03 1.95 10.91
N MET A 462 -4.51 3.11 11.36
CA MET A 462 -5.56 3.90 10.69
C MET A 462 -5.19 4.17 9.23
N LEU A 463 -6.16 3.97 8.31
CA LEU A 463 -5.95 4.28 6.90
C LEU A 463 -6.39 5.72 6.58
N LEU A 464 -5.43 6.54 6.17
CA LEU A 464 -5.68 7.86 5.58
C LEU A 464 -5.76 7.72 4.05
N LEU A 465 -6.84 8.23 3.46
CA LEU A 465 -7.04 8.31 2.01
C LEU A 465 -7.02 9.77 1.56
N ASP A 466 -5.82 10.32 1.43
CA ASP A 466 -5.51 11.70 1.01
C ASP A 466 -4.79 11.79 -0.35
N GLY A 467 -4.13 10.71 -0.78
CA GLY A 467 -3.53 10.53 -2.10
C GLY A 467 -4.46 9.85 -3.12
N HIS A 468 -3.91 9.01 -3.99
CA HIS A 468 -4.70 8.27 -4.99
C HIS A 468 -5.53 7.17 -4.32
N ALA A 469 -6.82 7.07 -4.68
CA ALA A 469 -7.68 6.02 -4.16
C ALA A 469 -7.33 4.63 -4.77
N PRO A 470 -7.36 3.55 -3.98
CA PRO A 470 -7.28 2.18 -4.49
C PRO A 470 -8.53 1.82 -5.30
N GLN A 471 -8.42 0.93 -6.29
CA GLN A 471 -9.51 0.59 -7.21
C GLN A 471 -9.73 -0.93 -7.32
N GLY A 472 -10.92 -1.37 -6.93
CA GLY A 472 -11.47 -2.69 -7.26
C GLY A 472 -12.56 -2.56 -8.32
N ARG A 473 -12.49 -3.31 -9.42
CA ARG A 473 -13.49 -3.26 -10.50
C ARG A 473 -14.76 -4.04 -10.22
N GLN A 474 -14.65 -5.17 -9.53
CA GLN A 474 -15.76 -6.02 -9.09
C GLN A 474 -16.01 -5.90 -7.59
N ARG A 475 -14.94 -5.75 -6.80
CA ARG A 475 -15.03 -5.50 -5.36
C ARG A 475 -13.82 -4.72 -4.85
N LEU A 476 -14.09 -3.71 -4.02
CA LEU A 476 -13.08 -3.02 -3.22
C LEU A 476 -13.41 -3.21 -1.73
N GLN A 477 -12.53 -3.89 -0.99
CA GLN A 477 -12.64 -4.09 0.45
C GLN A 477 -11.44 -3.48 1.17
N LEU A 478 -11.69 -2.50 2.04
CA LEU A 478 -10.67 -1.92 2.90
C LEU A 478 -10.97 -2.27 4.37
N ILE A 479 -9.95 -2.73 5.09
CA ILE A 479 -10.04 -3.12 6.51
C ILE A 479 -8.94 -2.37 7.26
N ALA A 480 -9.31 -1.62 8.29
CA ALA A 480 -8.37 -0.84 9.11
C ALA A 480 -8.90 -0.76 10.56
N PRO A 481 -8.18 -0.17 11.52
CA PRO A 481 -8.75 0.20 12.82
C PRO A 481 -9.81 1.30 12.69
N ALA A 482 -9.52 2.29 11.84
CA ALA A 482 -10.30 3.49 11.57
C ALA A 482 -9.89 4.05 10.19
N PHE A 483 -10.73 4.91 9.59
CA PHE A 483 -10.48 5.55 8.30
C PHE A 483 -10.64 7.06 8.36
N THR A 484 -9.84 7.78 7.57
CA THR A 484 -10.08 9.19 7.24
C THR A 484 -10.05 9.36 5.72
N ILE A 485 -11.19 9.71 5.12
CA ILE A 485 -11.35 9.84 3.68
C ILE A 485 -11.34 11.33 3.31
N ARG A 486 -10.31 11.78 2.58
CA ARG A 486 -10.11 13.18 2.17
C ARG A 486 -10.15 13.41 0.66
N GLN A 487 -9.95 12.35 -0.13
CA GLN A 487 -10.24 12.34 -1.58
C GLN A 487 -11.48 11.50 -1.86
N ARG A 488 -12.02 11.60 -3.08
CA ARG A 488 -13.05 10.68 -3.56
C ARG A 488 -12.52 9.24 -3.58
N LEU A 489 -13.19 8.37 -2.85
CA LEU A 489 -13.08 6.92 -2.94
C LEU A 489 -14.24 6.40 -3.79
N SER A 490 -13.96 5.68 -4.87
CA SER A 490 -15.00 5.14 -5.75
C SER A 490 -14.68 3.71 -6.22
N ALA A 491 -15.72 2.87 -6.29
CA ALA A 491 -15.66 1.51 -6.85
C ALA A 491 -16.60 1.35 -8.05
N SER A 492 -16.20 0.53 -9.02
CA SER A 492 -16.99 0.26 -10.24
C SER A 492 -18.12 -0.76 -10.03
N GLU A 493 -18.09 -1.49 -8.92
CA GLU A 493 -19.13 -2.41 -8.42
C GLU A 493 -19.12 -2.29 -6.88
N ASP A 494 -19.08 -3.38 -6.11
CA ASP A 494 -19.22 -3.37 -4.64
C ASP A 494 -18.05 -2.68 -3.89
N LEU A 495 -18.39 -1.89 -2.86
CA LEU A 495 -17.44 -1.23 -1.95
C LEU A 495 -17.75 -1.58 -0.48
N SER A 496 -16.73 -1.97 0.28
CA SER A 496 -16.82 -2.31 1.70
C SER A 496 -15.70 -1.65 2.52
N LEU A 497 -16.06 -0.87 3.55
CA LEU A 497 -15.12 -0.39 4.59
C LEU A 497 -15.45 -1.02 5.93
N GLN A 498 -14.43 -1.57 6.61
CA GLN A 498 -14.55 -2.19 7.93
C GLN A 498 -13.53 -1.58 8.91
N ALA A 499 -13.99 -0.66 9.77
CA ALA A 499 -13.18 -0.05 10.83
C ALA A 499 -13.30 -0.89 12.11
N THR A 500 -12.27 -1.69 12.37
CA THR A 500 -12.25 -2.75 13.39
C THR A 500 -12.13 -2.26 14.84
N ARG A 501 -11.80 -0.99 15.09
CA ARG A 501 -11.58 -0.44 16.44
C ARG A 501 -12.08 0.99 16.67
N GLY A 502 -12.54 1.69 15.64
CA GLY A 502 -12.87 3.12 15.72
C GLY A 502 -13.66 3.62 14.52
N ASP A 503 -13.48 4.90 14.21
CA ASP A 503 -14.39 5.66 13.35
C ASP A 503 -14.16 5.45 11.84
N ILE A 504 -15.22 5.59 11.05
CA ILE A 504 -15.16 5.93 9.62
C ILE A 504 -15.45 7.43 9.50
N ASP A 505 -14.46 8.22 9.10
CA ASP A 505 -14.60 9.66 8.99
C ASP A 505 -14.43 10.13 7.53
N ASN A 506 -15.54 10.57 6.91
CA ASN A 506 -15.61 11.02 5.53
C ASN A 506 -15.69 12.54 5.41
N HIS A 507 -14.63 13.15 4.87
CA HIS A 507 -14.57 14.58 4.53
C HIS A 507 -14.82 14.85 3.02
N ASN A 508 -15.08 13.83 2.18
CA ASN A 508 -15.16 13.98 0.73
C ASN A 508 -16.27 13.13 0.11
N ALA A 509 -15.95 12.01 -0.55
CA ALA A 509 -16.92 11.18 -1.24
C ALA A 509 -16.56 9.69 -1.13
N ILE A 510 -17.56 8.87 -0.84
CA ILE A 510 -17.51 7.41 -0.85
C ILE A 510 -18.62 6.95 -1.80
N GLU A 511 -18.23 6.44 -2.98
CA GLU A 511 -19.14 6.15 -4.10
C GLU A 511 -19.02 4.68 -4.55
N SER A 512 -20.17 4.05 -4.81
CA SER A 512 -20.26 2.67 -5.30
C SER A 512 -21.26 2.58 -6.44
N ALA A 513 -20.88 1.98 -7.57
CA ALA A 513 -21.83 1.62 -8.62
C ALA A 513 -22.50 0.24 -8.36
N GLY A 514 -21.98 -0.53 -7.41
CA GLY A 514 -22.62 -1.71 -6.85
C GLY A 514 -23.31 -1.40 -5.51
N THR A 515 -23.13 -2.31 -4.56
CA THR A 515 -23.55 -2.15 -3.15
C THR A 515 -22.50 -1.34 -2.38
N LEU A 516 -22.92 -0.55 -1.39
CA LEU A 516 -22.01 0.11 -0.45
C LEU A 516 -22.23 -0.43 0.97
N ARG A 517 -21.16 -0.88 1.64
CA ARG A 517 -21.20 -1.33 3.04
C ARG A 517 -20.16 -0.59 3.88
N LEU A 518 -20.61 0.13 4.90
CA LEU A 518 -19.73 0.85 5.84
C LEU A 518 -20.00 0.35 7.26
N ASN A 519 -19.02 -0.30 7.86
CA ASN A 519 -19.08 -0.80 9.24
C ASN A 519 -18.00 -0.12 10.07
N ALA A 520 -18.43 0.68 11.05
CA ALA A 520 -17.56 1.30 12.05
C ALA A 520 -17.78 0.69 13.43
N ALA A 521 -16.72 0.17 14.07
CA ALA A 521 -16.76 -0.19 15.48
C ALA A 521 -16.93 1.04 16.39
N GLY A 522 -16.53 2.22 15.91
CA GLY A 522 -16.85 3.51 16.51
C GLY A 522 -17.96 4.23 15.74
N ASN A 523 -17.74 5.50 15.45
CA ASN A 523 -18.70 6.40 14.82
C ASN A 523 -18.55 6.40 13.30
N LEU A 524 -19.64 6.68 12.58
CA LEU A 524 -19.61 6.96 11.15
C LEU A 524 -19.97 8.44 10.94
N ARG A 525 -19.01 9.25 10.48
CA ARG A 525 -19.23 10.68 10.21
C ARG A 525 -19.13 10.98 8.73
N ASN A 526 -20.19 11.57 8.19
CA ASN A 526 -20.23 12.22 6.89
C ASN A 526 -20.26 13.73 7.12
N HIS A 527 -19.12 14.41 6.99
CA HIS A 527 -18.99 15.84 7.33
C HIS A 527 -19.80 16.75 6.40
N ASP A 528 -19.90 18.04 6.75
CA ASP A 528 -20.57 19.06 5.94
C ASP A 528 -20.14 18.96 4.45
N THR A 529 -21.11 18.97 3.53
CA THR A 529 -20.98 18.76 2.06
C THR A 529 -20.48 17.37 1.58
N ALA A 530 -20.13 16.44 2.46
CA ALA A 530 -19.60 15.13 2.09
C ALA A 530 -20.66 14.14 1.58
N LEU A 531 -20.22 13.14 0.81
CA LEU A 531 -21.06 12.20 0.05
C LEU A 531 -20.80 10.74 0.45
N ILE A 532 -21.86 9.98 0.69
CA ILE A 532 -21.90 8.52 0.79
C ILE A 532 -23.00 8.04 -0.16
N TRP A 533 -22.65 7.29 -1.20
CA TRP A 533 -23.62 6.91 -2.24
C TRP A 533 -23.37 5.51 -2.82
N GLY A 534 -24.45 4.73 -2.95
CA GLY A 534 -24.47 3.46 -3.68
C GLY A 534 -25.57 3.45 -4.74
N ALA A 535 -25.26 3.05 -5.96
CA ALA A 535 -26.25 2.91 -7.03
C ALA A 535 -27.25 1.78 -6.77
N ARG A 536 -26.85 0.78 -6.00
CA ARG A 536 -27.71 -0.30 -5.50
C ARG A 536 -28.08 0.01 -4.05
N ASP A 537 -27.83 -0.94 -3.15
CA ASP A 537 -28.22 -0.86 -1.74
C ASP A 537 -27.06 -0.27 -0.90
N VAL A 538 -27.40 0.43 0.19
CA VAL A 538 -26.42 1.04 1.12
C VAL A 538 -26.67 0.53 2.53
N GLY A 539 -25.69 -0.18 3.09
CA GLY A 539 -25.71 -0.68 4.47
C GLY A 539 -24.70 0.04 5.36
N LEU A 540 -25.17 0.73 6.39
CA LEU A 540 -24.37 1.49 7.35
C LEU A 540 -24.53 0.89 8.76
N HIS A 541 -23.43 0.67 9.45
CA HIS A 541 -23.41 0.22 10.84
C HIS A 541 -22.37 1.02 11.63
N ALA A 542 -22.74 1.53 12.81
CA ALA A 542 -21.85 2.26 13.71
C ALA A 542 -22.07 1.80 15.17
N GLY A 543 -21.04 1.25 15.81
CA GLY A 543 -21.05 0.94 17.25
C GLY A 543 -21.08 2.17 18.16
N GLY A 544 -20.91 3.37 17.58
CA GLY A 544 -21.12 4.67 18.22
C GLY A 544 -22.31 5.43 17.61
N GLY A 545 -22.08 6.66 17.19
CA GLY A 545 -23.06 7.47 16.46
C GLY A 545 -22.86 7.46 14.95
N LEU A 546 -23.94 7.68 14.21
CA LEU A 546 -23.93 8.03 12.79
C LEU A 546 -24.31 9.51 12.65
N GLU A 547 -23.39 10.33 12.13
CA GLU A 547 -23.59 11.77 11.95
C GLU A 547 -23.51 12.14 10.46
N ASN A 548 -24.56 12.78 9.94
CA ASN A 548 -24.59 13.41 8.62
C ASN A 548 -24.64 14.94 8.76
N GLY A 549 -23.65 15.63 8.19
CA GLY A 549 -23.45 17.08 8.31
C GLY A 549 -24.39 17.95 7.46
N ARG A 550 -24.16 19.25 7.48
CA ARG A 550 -24.94 20.24 6.70
C ARG A 550 -24.65 20.08 5.21
N ASP A 551 -25.71 20.08 4.39
CA ASP A 551 -25.62 19.86 2.92
C ASP A 551 -24.94 18.52 2.53
N ALA A 552 -24.67 17.62 3.47
CA ALA A 552 -24.07 16.32 3.26
C ALA A 552 -25.13 15.29 2.83
N PHE A 553 -24.75 14.34 1.97
CA PHE A 553 -25.68 13.37 1.39
C PHE A 553 -25.28 11.92 1.68
N ILE A 554 -26.24 11.16 2.20
CA ILE A 554 -26.22 9.70 2.23
C ILE A 554 -27.35 9.21 1.32
N GLY A 555 -27.05 8.42 0.29
CA GLY A 555 -28.04 8.04 -0.73
C GLY A 555 -27.91 6.62 -1.28
N ALA A 556 -29.01 5.88 -1.32
CA ALA A 556 -29.12 4.60 -2.03
C ALA A 556 -29.99 4.75 -3.30
N GLY A 557 -29.55 4.18 -4.42
CA GLY A 557 -30.36 4.04 -5.64
C GLY A 557 -31.44 2.96 -5.52
N ARG A 558 -31.22 1.98 -4.64
CA ARG A 558 -32.22 1.02 -4.15
C ARG A 558 -32.43 1.22 -2.65
N ASP A 559 -32.20 0.19 -1.82
CA ASP A 559 -32.59 0.14 -0.42
C ASP A 559 -31.48 0.70 0.50
N LEU A 560 -31.86 1.37 1.60
CA LEU A 560 -30.92 1.93 2.59
C LEU A 560 -31.18 1.35 3.97
N SER A 561 -30.17 0.73 4.59
CA SER A 561 -30.19 0.34 6.00
C SER A 561 -29.10 1.08 6.78
N ALA A 562 -29.47 1.67 7.92
CA ALA A 562 -28.54 2.35 8.81
C ALA A 562 -28.83 2.03 10.28
N GLN A 563 -27.86 1.41 10.94
CA GLN A 563 -27.88 1.14 12.37
C GLN A 563 -26.80 1.98 13.07
N ALA A 564 -27.16 2.62 14.19
CA ALA A 564 -26.19 3.18 15.11
C ALA A 564 -26.57 2.84 16.55
N ASP A 565 -25.65 2.20 17.28
CA ASP A 565 -25.93 1.71 18.63
C ASP A 565 -26.08 2.86 19.66
N GLY A 566 -25.56 4.05 19.35
CA GLY A 566 -25.70 5.27 20.14
C GLY A 566 -26.80 6.22 19.65
N ARG A 567 -26.63 6.82 18.46
CA ARG A 567 -27.59 7.77 17.86
C ARG A 567 -27.41 7.94 16.34
N ILE A 568 -28.48 8.28 15.62
CA ILE A 568 -28.45 8.79 14.23
C ILE A 568 -28.76 10.28 14.26
N ILE A 569 -27.90 11.13 13.68
CA ILE A 569 -28.13 12.57 13.53
C ILE A 569 -28.01 12.99 12.07
N ASN A 570 -29.01 13.71 11.56
CA ASN A 570 -28.98 14.43 10.29
C ASN A 570 -29.05 15.94 10.53
N ARG A 571 -27.93 16.66 10.36
CA ARG A 571 -27.77 18.09 10.72
C ARG A 571 -28.02 19.01 9.53
N ALA A 572 -29.26 19.11 9.05
CA ALA A 572 -29.59 19.80 7.80
C ALA A 572 -28.85 19.23 6.55
N GLY A 573 -28.60 17.92 6.57
CA GLY A 573 -28.19 17.12 5.42
C GLY A 573 -29.35 16.29 4.84
N ARG A 574 -29.02 15.36 3.95
CA ARG A 574 -29.97 14.48 3.26
C ARG A 574 -29.60 13.00 3.49
N ILE A 575 -30.58 12.18 3.87
CA ILE A 575 -30.49 10.71 3.92
C ILE A 575 -31.63 10.15 3.09
N GLU A 576 -31.35 9.51 1.95
CA GLU A 576 -32.39 9.14 0.97
C GLU A 576 -32.22 7.74 0.39
N SER A 577 -33.35 7.11 0.06
CA SER A 577 -33.44 5.77 -0.53
C SER A 577 -34.35 5.81 -1.76
N GLY A 578 -33.92 5.22 -2.87
CA GLY A 578 -34.76 5.02 -4.06
C GLY A 578 -35.86 3.96 -3.86
N ALA A 579 -35.67 3.07 -2.89
CA ALA A 579 -36.62 2.03 -2.50
C ALA A 579 -36.88 2.10 -0.98
N ASP A 580 -36.93 0.96 -0.28
CA ASP A 580 -37.27 0.95 1.15
C ASP A 580 -36.09 1.45 2.00
N MET A 581 -36.37 2.01 3.17
CA MET A 581 -35.37 2.53 4.11
C MET A 581 -35.61 2.00 5.52
N ARG A 582 -34.53 1.62 6.19
CA ARG A 582 -34.50 1.09 7.55
C ARG A 582 -33.50 1.88 8.40
N LEU A 583 -33.96 2.48 9.50
CA LEU A 583 -33.14 3.25 10.43
C LEU A 583 -33.33 2.71 11.86
N ASP A 584 -32.25 2.30 12.54
CA ASP A 584 -32.33 1.78 13.91
C ASP A 584 -31.31 2.46 14.83
N SER A 585 -31.80 3.10 15.89
CA SER A 585 -30.98 3.77 16.89
C SER A 585 -31.80 4.15 18.13
N PRO A 586 -31.19 4.22 19.34
CA PRO A 586 -31.87 4.70 20.54
C PRO A 586 -32.40 6.13 20.41
N VAL A 587 -31.67 6.98 19.68
CA VAL A 587 -32.03 8.38 19.42
C VAL A 587 -31.85 8.70 17.94
N LEU A 588 -32.89 9.26 17.32
CA LEU A 588 -32.85 9.78 15.94
C LEU A 588 -33.15 11.28 15.91
N GLU A 589 -32.19 12.09 15.49
CA GLU A 589 -32.31 13.55 15.36
C GLU A 589 -32.31 13.97 13.89
N ASN A 590 -33.46 14.40 13.35
CA ASN A 590 -33.56 15.02 12.03
C ASN A 590 -33.69 16.54 12.17
N LEU A 591 -32.54 17.22 12.21
CA LEU A 591 -32.44 18.63 12.60
C LEU A 591 -32.53 19.57 11.40
N ALA A 592 -33.18 20.72 11.63
CA ALA A 592 -33.12 21.86 10.72
C ALA A 592 -32.14 22.92 11.26
N THR A 593 -31.81 23.94 10.46
CA THR A 593 -31.18 25.17 10.96
C THR A 593 -32.03 26.39 10.60
N LEU A 594 -32.19 27.34 11.53
CA LEU A 594 -33.09 28.49 11.39
C LEU A 594 -32.33 29.80 11.15
N ALA A 595 -32.40 30.29 9.92
CA ALA A 595 -31.80 31.54 9.46
C ALA A 595 -32.85 32.68 9.34
N GLY A 596 -32.38 33.89 9.04
CA GLY A 596 -33.24 35.06 8.80
C GLY A 596 -33.53 35.90 10.04
N SER A 597 -34.41 36.90 9.87
CA SER A 597 -34.77 37.89 10.90
C SER A 597 -36.24 37.79 11.31
N LEU A 598 -36.54 38.25 12.53
CA LEU A 598 -37.89 38.48 13.02
C LEU A 598 -37.88 39.83 13.73
N SER A 599 -38.71 40.78 13.29
CA SER A 599 -38.65 42.18 13.75
C SER A 599 -40.01 42.85 13.68
N ILE A 600 -40.14 44.04 14.29
CA ILE A 600 -41.38 44.83 14.28
C ILE A 600 -41.06 46.25 13.77
N ALA A 601 -41.64 46.62 12.64
CA ALA A 601 -41.47 47.95 12.06
C ALA A 601 -42.44 48.95 12.71
N ARG A 602 -41.88 49.85 13.55
CA ARG A 602 -42.66 50.78 14.39
C ARG A 602 -43.56 51.70 13.57
N GLY A 603 -44.85 51.73 13.92
CA GLY A 603 -45.87 52.59 13.28
C GLY A 603 -46.06 52.35 11.78
N LYS A 604 -45.61 51.21 11.24
CA LYS A 604 -45.81 50.80 9.84
C LYS A 604 -46.96 49.81 9.66
N GLY A 605 -47.62 49.41 10.75
CA GLY A 605 -48.84 48.61 10.71
C GLY A 605 -50.08 49.43 10.31
N PRO A 606 -51.25 48.77 10.26
CA PRO A 606 -52.51 49.42 9.97
C PRO A 606 -52.92 50.43 11.04
N GLN A 607 -53.88 51.29 10.68
CA GLN A 607 -54.47 52.29 11.55
C GLN A 607 -55.50 51.63 12.49
N ILE A 608 -55.43 51.98 13.76
CA ILE A 608 -56.33 51.59 14.84
C ILE A 608 -57.25 52.77 15.16
N SER A 609 -58.51 52.50 15.51
CA SER A 609 -59.50 53.55 15.75
C SER A 609 -59.16 54.42 16.98
N SER A 610 -59.75 55.61 17.03
CA SER A 610 -59.94 56.32 18.29
C SER A 610 -60.88 55.54 19.20
N GLY A 611 -60.59 55.50 20.49
CA GLY A 611 -61.53 55.05 21.53
C GLY A 611 -62.28 56.24 22.13
N HIS A 612 -63.49 55.99 22.63
CA HIS A 612 -64.29 56.97 23.38
C HIS A 612 -64.98 56.27 24.54
N PHE A 613 -64.95 56.91 25.70
CA PHE A 613 -65.71 56.54 26.89
C PHE A 613 -66.38 57.79 27.47
N ALA A 614 -67.58 57.61 28.01
CA ALA A 614 -68.33 58.66 28.69
C ALA A 614 -68.82 58.15 30.04
N HIS A 615 -68.53 58.89 31.11
CA HIS A 615 -68.95 58.56 32.47
C HIS A 615 -69.86 59.66 33.00
N TYR A 616 -71.06 59.29 33.46
CA TYR A 616 -72.00 60.19 34.10
C TYR A 616 -71.80 60.17 35.61
N ARG A 617 -71.49 61.33 36.19
CA ARG A 617 -71.20 61.50 37.62
C ARG A 617 -71.47 62.96 38.00
N ASP A 618 -71.83 63.24 39.25
CA ASP A 618 -72.05 64.61 39.76
C ASP A 618 -72.97 65.48 38.84
N LEU A 619 -74.03 64.86 38.28
CA LEU A 619 -74.99 65.42 37.30
C LEU A 619 -74.44 65.80 35.91
N ARG A 620 -73.19 65.48 35.58
CA ARG A 620 -72.49 65.90 34.35
C ARG A 620 -71.83 64.71 33.62
N TRP A 621 -71.54 64.92 32.35
CA TRP A 621 -70.83 63.94 31.52
C TRP A 621 -69.34 64.29 31.43
N VAL A 622 -68.51 63.33 31.80
CA VAL A 622 -67.07 63.34 31.56
C VAL A 622 -66.77 62.47 30.36
N HIS A 623 -66.01 62.99 29.41
CA HIS A 623 -65.56 62.29 28.22
C HIS A 623 -64.06 62.03 28.29
N LEU A 624 -63.67 60.85 27.85
CA LEU A 624 -62.27 60.47 27.63
C LEU A 624 -62.16 59.83 26.25
N THR A 625 -61.20 60.30 25.46
CA THR A 625 -60.92 59.73 24.13
C THR A 625 -59.44 59.47 23.93
N THR A 626 -59.12 58.51 23.07
CA THR A 626 -57.78 58.33 22.49
C THR A 626 -57.77 58.70 21.01
N THR A 627 -56.66 59.27 20.51
CA THR A 627 -56.46 59.50 19.07
C THR A 627 -56.19 58.18 18.36
N ALA A 628 -56.70 58.04 17.12
CA ALA A 628 -56.31 56.95 16.23
C ALA A 628 -54.78 56.87 16.05
N PHE A 629 -54.24 55.65 16.01
CA PHE A 629 -52.79 55.38 16.01
C PHE A 629 -52.43 54.20 15.10
N LYS A 630 -51.15 54.00 14.76
CA LYS A 630 -50.72 52.86 13.94
C LYS A 630 -50.13 51.75 14.79
N ALA A 631 -50.49 50.50 14.47
CA ALA A 631 -49.83 49.32 15.02
C ALA A 631 -48.36 49.21 14.58
N GLY A 632 -47.60 48.34 15.24
CA GLY A 632 -46.37 47.80 14.66
C GLY A 632 -46.69 46.87 13.48
N GLN A 633 -45.82 46.80 12.48
CA GLN A 633 -45.89 45.75 11.47
C GLN A 633 -44.88 44.66 11.80
N VAL A 634 -45.34 43.46 12.14
CA VAL A 634 -44.46 42.29 12.29
C VAL A 634 -43.86 41.92 10.92
N ARG A 635 -42.56 41.64 10.90
CA ARG A 635 -41.80 41.22 9.73
C ARG A 635 -41.07 39.92 10.05
N ASN A 636 -41.66 38.82 9.57
CA ASN A 636 -41.05 37.49 9.59
C ASN A 636 -40.25 37.29 8.29
N GLN A 637 -38.96 37.02 8.41
CA GLN A 637 -38.06 36.62 7.31
C GLN A 637 -37.34 35.31 7.64
N LEU A 638 -37.90 34.49 8.55
CA LEU A 638 -37.31 33.25 8.98
C LEU A 638 -37.36 32.21 7.86
N ARG A 639 -36.24 31.48 7.70
CA ARG A 639 -36.12 30.36 6.75
C ARG A 639 -35.45 29.19 7.45
N ALA A 640 -35.93 27.97 7.20
CA ALA A 640 -35.28 26.77 7.69
C ALA A 640 -34.61 25.99 6.55
N GLN A 641 -33.32 25.70 6.73
CA GLN A 641 -32.65 24.66 5.96
C GLN A 641 -33.04 23.32 6.60
N GLN A 642 -33.84 22.53 5.90
CA GLN A 642 -34.36 21.26 6.42
C GLN A 642 -33.33 20.14 6.26
N GLY A 643 -33.13 19.35 7.33
CA GLY A 643 -32.72 17.96 7.16
C GLY A 643 -33.78 17.18 6.41
N VAL A 644 -33.38 16.35 5.45
CA VAL A 644 -34.29 15.46 4.71
C VAL A 644 -33.95 14.01 5.03
N ILE A 645 -34.97 13.26 5.44
CA ILE A 645 -34.97 11.80 5.45
C ILE A 645 -36.13 11.36 4.55
N HIS A 646 -35.83 10.63 3.47
CA HIS A 646 -36.83 10.23 2.47
C HIS A 646 -36.64 8.81 1.93
N ALA A 647 -37.71 8.03 1.86
CA ALA A 647 -37.75 6.75 1.15
C ALA A 647 -38.73 6.78 -0.04
N GLY A 648 -38.25 6.39 -1.22
CA GLY A 648 -39.08 6.09 -2.40
C GLY A 648 -39.93 4.82 -2.24
N GLY A 649 -39.65 4.05 -1.18
CA GLY A 649 -40.43 2.91 -0.71
C GLY A 649 -41.02 3.16 0.68
N ASN A 650 -40.96 2.14 1.55
CA ASN A 650 -41.32 2.24 2.96
C ASN A 650 -40.22 2.93 3.77
N LEU A 651 -40.55 3.58 4.88
CA LEU A 651 -39.59 4.07 5.86
C LEU A 651 -39.88 3.46 7.23
N ASP A 652 -38.97 2.61 7.68
CA ASP A 652 -39.05 1.83 8.91
C ASP A 652 -38.03 2.32 9.93
N ILE A 653 -38.51 2.82 11.06
CA ILE A 653 -37.68 3.33 12.16
C ILE A 653 -37.87 2.46 13.40
N ASN A 654 -36.76 1.88 13.87
CA ASN A 654 -36.68 0.94 15.01
C ASN A 654 -37.62 -0.28 14.88
N GLN A 655 -37.88 -0.77 13.66
CA GLN A 655 -38.88 -1.81 13.41
C GLN A 655 -38.37 -3.27 13.57
N HIS A 656 -37.07 -3.53 13.75
CA HIS A 656 -36.57 -4.91 14.04
C HIS A 656 -35.61 -4.92 15.24
N GLU A 657 -34.31 -4.63 15.07
CA GLU A 657 -33.28 -4.71 16.14
C GLU A 657 -33.64 -3.92 17.41
N ARG A 658 -34.34 -2.78 17.27
CA ARG A 658 -34.81 -1.94 18.38
C ARG A 658 -36.33 -1.89 18.54
N ALA A 659 -37.05 -2.88 18.00
CA ALA A 659 -38.47 -3.05 18.31
C ALA A 659 -38.66 -3.40 19.80
N GLY A 660 -39.72 -2.88 20.42
CA GLY A 660 -40.01 -3.11 21.84
C GLY A 660 -39.06 -2.43 22.84
N HIS A 661 -38.20 -1.52 22.38
CA HIS A 661 -37.25 -0.79 23.22
C HIS A 661 -37.64 0.69 23.34
N ASP A 662 -37.30 1.32 24.48
CA ASP A 662 -37.40 2.76 24.64
C ASP A 662 -36.53 3.48 23.61
N ASN A 663 -37.15 4.32 22.77
CA ASN A 663 -36.53 5.00 21.64
C ASN A 663 -37.07 6.43 21.55
N ALA A 664 -36.22 7.38 21.17
CA ALA A 664 -36.61 8.79 20.98
C ALA A 664 -36.35 9.26 19.54
N LEU A 665 -37.27 10.04 18.98
CA LEU A 665 -37.13 10.66 17.67
C LEU A 665 -37.48 12.16 17.75
N LEU A 666 -36.51 13.00 17.43
CA LEU A 666 -36.67 14.44 17.30
C LEU A 666 -36.67 14.82 15.80
N ASN A 667 -37.84 15.16 15.26
CA ASN A 667 -37.95 15.70 13.91
C ASN A 667 -38.20 17.22 13.96
N GLN A 668 -37.20 17.99 13.55
CA GLN A 668 -37.31 19.44 13.33
C GLN A 668 -37.42 19.80 11.84
N ALA A 669 -37.35 18.80 10.96
CA ALA A 669 -37.20 18.98 9.52
C ALA A 669 -38.15 18.08 8.72
N ARG A 670 -37.69 17.42 7.65
CA ARG A 670 -38.53 16.61 6.74
C ARG A 670 -38.24 15.11 6.90
N LEU A 671 -39.25 14.35 7.30
CA LEU A 671 -39.23 12.90 7.47
C LEU A 671 -40.37 12.28 6.64
N THR A 672 -40.05 11.60 5.53
CA THR A 672 -41.07 11.26 4.52
C THR A 672 -40.91 9.88 3.88
N SER A 673 -42.03 9.32 3.41
CA SER A 673 -42.11 8.04 2.70
C SER A 673 -43.07 8.12 1.51
N ALA A 674 -42.71 7.50 0.39
CA ALA A 674 -43.60 7.34 -0.76
C ALA A 674 -44.56 6.15 -0.62
N LYS A 675 -44.36 5.27 0.37
CA LYS A 675 -45.31 4.23 0.82
C LYS A 675 -45.74 4.51 2.27
N HIS A 676 -45.53 3.55 3.19
CA HIS A 676 -45.81 3.70 4.61
C HIS A 676 -44.62 4.28 5.38
N LEU A 677 -44.90 5.04 6.44
CA LEU A 677 -43.94 5.42 7.47
C LEU A 677 -44.28 4.67 8.77
N ARG A 678 -43.35 3.88 9.30
CA ARG A 678 -43.53 3.08 10.53
C ARG A 678 -42.44 3.44 11.54
N ILE A 679 -42.84 3.93 12.72
CA ILE A 679 -41.93 4.39 13.77
C ILE A 679 -42.24 3.65 15.08
N HIS A 680 -41.21 3.16 15.77
CA HIS A 680 -41.32 2.62 17.12
C HIS A 680 -40.45 3.47 18.07
N ALA A 681 -40.99 4.60 18.51
CA ALA A 681 -40.32 5.61 19.32
C ALA A 681 -41.32 6.65 19.86
N ASP A 682 -40.94 7.33 20.93
CA ASP A 682 -41.56 8.62 21.30
C ASP A 682 -41.07 9.70 20.32
N VAL A 683 -42.02 10.45 19.74
CA VAL A 683 -41.79 11.38 18.63
C VAL A 683 -42.08 12.83 19.03
N ASP A 684 -41.02 13.65 19.11
CA ASP A 684 -41.08 15.10 19.14
C ASP A 684 -41.03 15.63 17.69
N ASN A 685 -42.19 16.03 17.13
CA ASN A 685 -42.30 16.61 15.79
C ASN A 685 -42.51 18.13 15.90
N LEU A 686 -41.42 18.91 15.93
CA LEU A 686 -41.40 20.29 16.42
C LEU A 686 -40.72 21.26 15.43
N SER A 687 -41.45 22.27 14.95
CA SER A 687 -40.89 23.29 14.06
C SER A 687 -40.05 24.34 14.80
N LEU A 688 -38.83 24.57 14.30
CA LEU A 688 -38.00 25.69 14.76
C LEU A 688 -38.75 27.02 14.59
N SER A 689 -38.75 27.81 15.65
CA SER A 689 -39.51 29.05 15.75
C SER A 689 -38.67 30.16 16.41
N ARG A 690 -39.16 31.41 16.34
CA ARG A 690 -38.75 32.48 17.27
C ARG A 690 -39.96 33.20 17.81
N THR A 691 -39.91 33.64 19.05
CA THR A 691 -40.93 34.49 19.66
C THR A 691 -40.61 35.97 19.44
N LEU A 692 -41.63 36.83 19.60
CA LEU A 692 -41.46 38.27 19.75
C LEU A 692 -41.79 38.69 21.19
N SER A 693 -41.22 39.80 21.65
CA SER A 693 -41.57 40.41 22.94
C SER A 693 -42.90 41.15 22.81
N SER A 694 -43.87 40.81 23.66
CA SER A 694 -45.17 41.51 23.73
C SER A 694 -44.99 42.96 24.15
N ALA A 695 -44.04 43.22 25.06
CA ALA A 695 -43.70 44.58 25.48
C ALA A 695 -43.18 45.42 24.31
N ASP A 696 -42.30 44.86 23.48
CA ASP A 696 -41.74 45.57 22.34
C ASP A 696 -42.73 45.72 21.18
N HIS A 697 -43.71 44.83 21.04
CA HIS A 697 -44.83 45.06 20.12
C HIS A 697 -45.73 46.22 20.58
N LEU A 698 -46.07 46.29 21.87
CA LEU A 698 -46.81 47.42 22.44
C LEU A 698 -46.02 48.74 22.36
N ARG A 699 -44.68 48.70 22.39
CA ARG A 699 -43.80 49.86 22.16
C ARG A 699 -43.68 50.25 20.68
N ALA A 700 -43.96 49.31 19.77
CA ALA A 700 -43.84 49.50 18.33
C ALA A 700 -45.06 50.15 17.65
N THR A 701 -46.05 50.64 18.40
CA THR A 701 -47.08 51.52 17.84
C THR A 701 -46.51 52.89 17.47
N SER A 702 -47.27 53.70 16.73
CA SER A 702 -47.03 55.14 16.69
C SER A 702 -47.29 55.78 18.07
N PRO A 703 -46.81 57.02 18.29
CA PRO A 703 -47.34 57.87 19.33
C PRO A 703 -48.85 58.08 19.19
N MET A 704 -49.49 58.42 20.30
CA MET A 704 -50.92 58.70 20.44
C MET A 704 -51.17 59.72 21.55
N GLN A 705 -52.36 60.26 21.63
CA GLN A 705 -52.77 61.21 22.67
C GLN A 705 -54.10 60.72 23.30
N SER A 706 -54.27 60.93 24.59
CA SER A 706 -55.57 60.91 25.25
C SER A 706 -56.01 62.33 25.58
N ARG A 707 -57.32 62.54 25.68
CA ARG A 707 -57.90 63.80 26.16
C ARG A 707 -59.07 63.51 27.09
N ILE A 708 -59.02 64.06 28.31
CA ILE A 708 -60.15 64.07 29.25
C ILE A 708 -60.79 65.47 29.26
N TRP A 709 -62.12 65.54 29.20
CA TRP A 709 -62.86 66.79 29.38
C TRP A 709 -64.25 66.57 30.00
N ASP A 710 -64.82 67.64 30.55
CA ASP A 710 -66.19 67.68 31.08
C ASP A 710 -67.04 68.59 30.20
N ILE A 711 -68.32 68.26 30.03
CA ILE A 711 -69.27 69.05 29.23
C ILE A 711 -69.43 70.51 29.72
N LEU A 712 -69.17 70.78 31.00
CA LEU A 712 -69.18 72.12 31.60
C LEU A 712 -67.79 72.80 31.61
N ALA A 713 -66.73 72.10 31.21
CA ALA A 713 -65.34 72.60 31.24
C ALA A 713 -64.56 72.30 29.96
N LEU A 714 -65.22 72.33 28.79
CA LEU A 714 -64.68 71.98 27.46
C LEU A 714 -63.32 72.61 27.12
N ALA A 715 -63.08 73.84 27.56
CA ALA A 715 -61.83 74.59 27.34
C ALA A 715 -60.66 74.15 28.25
N ASN A 716 -60.91 73.40 29.32
CA ASN A 716 -59.96 73.07 30.38
C ASN A 716 -59.64 71.56 30.44
N GLY A 717 -59.68 70.86 29.30
CA GLY A 717 -59.35 69.43 29.22
C GLY A 717 -57.84 69.15 29.35
N GLU A 718 -57.47 67.98 29.87
CA GLU A 718 -56.08 67.50 29.86
C GLU A 718 -55.83 66.69 28.57
N ASP A 719 -54.97 67.21 27.69
CA ASP A 719 -54.36 66.44 26.59
C ASP A 719 -53.05 65.79 27.09
N ARG A 720 -52.95 64.46 27.04
CA ARG A 720 -51.75 63.70 27.44
C ARG A 720 -51.21 62.91 26.25
N ARG A 721 -49.90 63.04 26.00
CA ARG A 721 -49.20 62.35 24.90
C ARG A 721 -48.47 61.11 25.41
N TYR A 722 -48.48 60.05 24.61
CA TYR A 722 -47.73 58.81 24.85
C TYR A 722 -46.94 58.46 23.59
N GLY A 723 -45.70 58.02 23.74
CA GLY A 723 -44.87 57.53 22.64
C GLY A 723 -45.32 56.19 22.07
N SER A 724 -46.11 55.41 22.82
CA SER A 724 -46.60 54.09 22.39
C SER A 724 -47.80 53.59 23.22
N LEU A 725 -48.46 52.52 22.77
CA LEU A 725 -49.55 51.87 23.51
C LEU A 725 -49.05 51.25 24.82
N TYR A 726 -47.81 50.74 24.85
CA TYR A 726 -47.16 50.30 26.09
C TYR A 726 -47.15 51.41 27.15
N GLU A 727 -46.82 52.64 26.75
CA GLU A 727 -46.69 53.80 27.64
C GLU A 727 -48.06 54.33 28.09
N LEU A 728 -49.07 54.27 27.23
CA LEU A 728 -50.47 54.55 27.62
C LEU A 728 -50.95 53.53 28.66
N LEU A 729 -50.70 52.24 28.44
CA LEU A 729 -51.05 51.17 29.38
C LEU A 729 -50.28 51.31 30.71
N ASP A 730 -48.97 51.61 30.67
CA ASP A 730 -48.17 51.79 31.89
C ASP A 730 -48.60 53.02 32.69
N TYR A 731 -49.10 54.06 32.03
CA TYR A 731 -49.69 55.21 32.71
C TYR A 731 -51.08 54.87 33.30
N ALA A 732 -51.95 54.25 32.49
CA ALA A 732 -53.35 53.96 32.82
C ALA A 732 -53.55 52.86 33.86
N LEU A 733 -52.67 51.85 33.88
CA LEU A 733 -52.85 50.61 34.63
C LEU A 733 -51.80 50.38 35.74
N ALA A 734 -50.83 51.28 35.93
CA ALA A 734 -49.83 51.12 36.99
C ALA A 734 -50.40 51.24 38.42
N SER A 735 -51.50 51.95 38.63
CA SER A 735 -52.19 52.10 39.91
C SER A 735 -53.66 52.42 39.66
N THR A 736 -54.55 52.02 40.55
CA THR A 736 -55.96 52.44 40.51
C THR A 736 -56.18 53.88 40.99
N ASP A 737 -55.16 54.51 41.58
CA ASP A 737 -55.23 55.88 42.11
C ASP A 737 -54.47 56.84 41.19
N ARG A 738 -55.12 57.24 40.08
CA ARG A 738 -54.56 58.09 39.02
C ARG A 738 -55.47 59.26 38.67
N TRP A 739 -55.74 60.09 39.68
CA TRP A 739 -56.58 61.28 39.53
C TRP A 739 -55.84 62.47 38.90
N THR A 740 -56.60 63.29 38.17
CA THR A 740 -56.22 64.64 37.72
C THR A 740 -57.34 65.63 38.05
N THR A 741 -57.00 66.89 38.29
CA THR A 741 -57.97 67.94 38.64
C THR A 741 -58.11 68.93 37.49
N LEU A 742 -59.21 68.86 36.73
CA LEU A 742 -59.52 69.91 35.75
C LEU A 742 -60.32 71.03 36.41
N PHE A 743 -60.14 72.26 35.91
CA PHE A 743 -60.86 73.46 36.36
C PHE A 743 -60.91 73.61 37.90
N VAL A 744 -59.74 73.52 38.54
CA VAL A 744 -59.48 73.80 39.98
C VAL A 744 -60.15 72.83 40.99
N ALA A 745 -61.30 72.24 40.68
CA ALA A 745 -62.13 71.53 41.66
C ALA A 745 -62.63 70.13 41.23
N TYR A 746 -62.40 69.70 39.98
CA TYR A 746 -63.02 68.48 39.46
C TYR A 746 -62.03 67.35 39.22
N ASN A 747 -62.16 66.26 39.99
CA ASN A 747 -61.24 65.13 39.95
C ASN A 747 -61.74 63.99 39.05
N TYR A 748 -60.91 63.57 38.09
CA TYR A 748 -61.20 62.49 37.13
C TYR A 748 -60.10 61.43 37.17
N ASN A 749 -60.45 60.15 36.97
CA ASN A 749 -59.51 59.05 37.12
C ASN A 749 -59.08 58.50 35.75
N HIS A 750 -57.77 58.49 35.48
CA HIS A 750 -57.20 57.99 34.22
C HIS A 750 -57.36 56.48 34.01
N ASN A 751 -57.77 55.70 35.02
CA ASN A 751 -58.12 54.28 34.84
C ASN A 751 -59.20 54.05 33.76
N TRP A 752 -60.06 55.05 33.52
CA TRP A 752 -61.06 55.02 32.44
C TRP A 752 -60.44 54.86 31.04
N LEU A 753 -59.11 55.02 30.89
CA LEU A 753 -58.39 54.63 29.68
C LEU A 753 -58.53 53.13 29.39
N GLY A 754 -58.73 52.27 30.40
CA GLY A 754 -59.06 50.86 30.21
C GLY A 754 -60.39 50.66 29.47
N GLU A 755 -61.45 51.32 29.94
CA GLU A 755 -62.78 51.34 29.30
C GLU A 755 -62.70 51.97 27.88
N THR A 756 -61.92 53.05 27.74
CA THR A 756 -61.70 53.75 26.46
C THR A 756 -60.95 52.87 25.46
N LEU A 757 -60.02 52.03 25.92
CA LEU A 757 -59.36 51.03 25.09
C LEU A 757 -60.29 49.86 24.76
N ALA A 758 -61.22 49.49 25.64
CA ALA A 758 -62.19 48.43 25.36
C ALA A 758 -63.10 48.79 24.18
N THR A 759 -63.39 50.08 23.96
CA THR A 759 -64.12 50.59 22.78
C THR A 759 -63.28 50.76 21.51
N VAL A 760 -61.97 50.48 21.54
CA VAL A 760 -61.10 50.52 20.35
C VAL A 760 -61.26 49.25 19.51
N ASP A 761 -61.44 49.43 18.20
CA ASP A 761 -61.39 48.35 17.24
C ASP A 761 -59.93 47.99 16.89
N PHE A 762 -59.53 46.77 17.27
CA PHE A 762 -58.22 46.20 16.96
C PHE A 762 -58.27 45.18 15.80
N SER A 763 -59.43 44.94 15.18
CA SER A 763 -59.62 43.93 14.12
C SER A 763 -58.68 44.15 12.93
N ALA A 764 -58.35 45.41 12.63
CA ALA A 764 -57.38 45.79 11.61
C ALA A 764 -55.94 45.32 11.92
N ALA A 765 -55.58 45.02 13.18
CA ALA A 765 -54.27 44.51 13.59
C ALA A 765 -54.36 43.23 14.47
N PRO A 766 -54.65 42.05 13.89
CA PRO A 766 -54.85 40.81 14.64
C PRO A 766 -53.64 40.33 15.48
N ASP A 767 -52.41 40.77 15.16
CA ASP A 767 -51.24 40.53 16.01
C ASP A 767 -51.26 41.40 17.27
N LEU A 768 -51.69 42.67 17.15
CA LEU A 768 -51.77 43.61 18.27
C LEU A 768 -52.94 43.25 19.20
N GLU A 769 -54.08 42.83 18.65
CA GLU A 769 -55.20 42.31 19.46
C GLU A 769 -54.80 41.07 20.26
N ARG A 770 -54.09 40.10 19.64
CA ARG A 770 -53.52 38.96 20.36
C ARG A 770 -52.50 39.38 21.42
N THR A 771 -51.72 40.44 21.16
CA THR A 771 -50.81 41.01 22.17
C THR A 771 -51.58 41.51 23.39
N MET A 772 -52.66 42.29 23.18
CA MET A 772 -53.54 42.76 24.25
C MET A 772 -54.16 41.58 25.03
N ALA A 773 -54.67 40.56 24.32
CA ALA A 773 -55.26 39.37 24.92
C ALA A 773 -54.26 38.48 25.69
N GLN A 774 -52.97 38.44 25.29
CA GLN A 774 -51.94 37.75 26.08
C GLN A 774 -51.58 38.54 27.34
N VAL A 775 -51.35 39.85 27.21
CA VAL A 775 -50.92 40.75 28.28
C VAL A 775 -52.00 40.94 29.35
N LEU A 776 -53.26 41.15 28.94
CA LEU A 776 -54.38 41.45 29.84
C LEU A 776 -55.41 40.30 29.97
N GLY A 777 -55.28 39.22 29.18
CA GLY A 777 -56.26 38.12 29.08
C GLY A 777 -57.31 38.37 28.00
N GLY A 778 -57.87 37.31 27.38
CA GLY A 778 -58.86 37.46 26.30
C GLY A 778 -60.16 38.16 26.73
N ASP A 779 -60.47 38.06 28.02
CA ASP A 779 -61.56 38.71 28.75
C ASP A 779 -61.28 40.17 29.14
N TRP A 780 -60.14 40.77 28.76
CA TRP A 780 -59.70 42.08 29.27
C TRP A 780 -60.71 43.22 29.11
N ARG A 781 -61.50 43.22 28.02
CA ARG A 781 -62.53 44.22 27.74
C ARG A 781 -63.71 44.21 28.73
N GLY A 782 -63.83 43.18 29.58
CA GLY A 782 -64.87 43.05 30.62
C GLY A 782 -64.33 43.13 32.05
N LEU A 783 -63.08 43.53 32.25
CA LEU A 783 -62.45 43.61 33.58
C LEU A 783 -62.61 45.00 34.20
N SER A 784 -62.83 45.02 35.53
CA SER A 784 -62.72 46.27 36.29
C SER A 784 -61.30 46.84 36.25
N ALA A 785 -61.18 48.16 36.49
CA ALA A 785 -59.90 48.86 36.57
C ALA A 785 -58.88 48.18 37.52
N ALA A 786 -59.33 47.60 38.63
CA ALA A 786 -58.48 46.84 39.55
C ALA A 786 -57.97 45.54 38.92
N GLY A 787 -58.82 44.80 38.19
CA GLY A 787 -58.43 43.59 37.46
C GLY A 787 -57.46 43.87 36.30
N LEU A 788 -57.69 44.96 35.56
CA LEU A 788 -56.76 45.42 34.52
C LEU A 788 -55.40 45.83 35.10
N SER A 789 -55.40 46.60 36.18
CA SER A 789 -54.16 47.00 36.87
C SER A 789 -53.39 45.80 37.43
N GLN A 790 -54.07 44.84 38.07
CA GLN A 790 -53.47 43.61 38.56
C GLN A 790 -52.81 42.80 37.43
N ARG A 791 -53.47 42.64 36.28
CA ARG A 791 -52.93 41.86 35.15
C ARG A 791 -51.81 42.60 34.43
N TRP A 792 -51.88 43.92 34.31
CA TRP A 792 -50.77 44.74 33.82
C TRP A 792 -49.54 44.62 34.73
N GLN A 793 -49.71 44.65 36.05
CA GLN A 793 -48.61 44.47 36.99
C GLN A 793 -48.03 43.05 36.95
N ALA A 794 -48.86 42.01 36.81
CA ALA A 794 -48.40 40.64 36.59
C ALA A 794 -47.55 40.53 35.29
N PHE A 795 -47.99 41.16 34.19
CA PHE A 795 -47.18 41.29 32.98
C PHE A 795 -45.87 42.07 33.22
N LYS A 796 -45.89 43.19 33.95
CA LYS A 796 -44.68 43.95 34.30
C LYS A 796 -43.70 43.17 35.20
N ARG A 797 -44.16 42.17 35.95
CA ARG A 797 -43.33 41.26 36.78
C ARG A 797 -42.87 39.98 36.06
N GLY A 798 -43.29 39.74 34.81
CA GLY A 798 -42.93 38.54 34.06
C GLY A 798 -43.92 37.37 34.16
N GLU A 799 -44.91 37.46 35.06
CA GLU A 799 -45.83 36.38 35.43
C GLU A 799 -46.88 36.05 34.35
N ARG A 800 -47.01 36.92 33.33
CA ARG A 800 -47.99 36.78 32.26
C ARG A 800 -47.43 37.31 30.94
N GLY A 801 -47.80 36.69 29.82
CA GLY A 801 -47.87 37.34 28.49
C GLY A 801 -46.57 37.92 27.91
N GLN A 802 -45.39 37.54 28.39
CA GLN A 802 -44.11 38.14 27.98
C GLN A 802 -43.81 38.02 26.48
N HIS A 803 -44.18 36.87 25.92
CA HIS A 803 -43.87 36.52 24.54
C HIS A 803 -45.13 36.35 23.71
N LEU A 804 -45.07 36.89 22.50
CA LEU A 804 -45.99 36.61 21.42
C LEU A 804 -45.85 35.15 20.96
N GLN A 805 -46.91 34.67 20.32
CA GLN A 805 -46.96 33.37 19.65
C GLN A 805 -45.69 33.10 18.81
N HIS A 806 -45.31 31.84 18.75
CA HIS A 806 -44.15 31.37 18.01
C HIS A 806 -44.30 31.64 16.51
N TYR A 807 -43.33 32.35 15.93
CA TYR A 807 -43.25 32.61 14.49
C TYR A 807 -42.34 31.55 13.85
N TYR A 808 -42.94 30.76 12.96
CA TYR A 808 -42.27 29.73 12.18
C TYR A 808 -41.72 30.29 10.85
N PRO A 809 -40.70 29.67 10.25
CA PRO A 809 -40.33 29.91 8.86
C PRO A 809 -41.41 29.40 7.89
N GLU A 810 -41.24 29.72 6.60
CA GLU A 810 -42.02 29.12 5.51
C GLU A 810 -41.84 27.58 5.46
N GLN A 811 -40.62 27.10 5.68
CA GLN A 811 -40.26 25.68 5.63
C GLN A 811 -40.51 24.99 6.98
N ARG A 812 -41.76 24.58 7.23
CA ARG A 812 -42.16 23.88 8.47
C ARG A 812 -41.78 22.40 8.48
N THR A 813 -41.74 21.81 9.67
CA THR A 813 -41.52 20.38 9.89
C THR A 813 -42.56 19.54 9.17
N VAL A 814 -42.12 18.43 8.58
CA VAL A 814 -42.97 17.48 7.83
C VAL A 814 -42.68 16.06 8.34
N LEU A 815 -43.74 15.32 8.64
CA LEU A 815 -43.71 13.89 8.97
C LEU A 815 -44.87 13.22 8.22
N GLY A 816 -44.61 12.25 7.34
CA GLY A 816 -45.69 11.59 6.60
C GLY A 816 -45.29 10.51 5.59
N GLY A 817 -46.19 9.56 5.34
CA GLY A 817 -46.10 8.55 4.28
C GLY A 817 -47.33 8.58 3.37
N ARG A 818 -47.17 8.47 2.04
CA ARG A 818 -48.30 8.54 1.08
C ARG A 818 -49.37 7.47 1.33
N GLN A 819 -49.00 6.32 1.89
CA GLN A 819 -49.89 5.19 2.21
C GLN A 819 -50.22 5.10 3.72
N GLY A 820 -49.85 6.12 4.50
CA GLY A 820 -50.16 6.24 5.92
C GLY A 820 -48.93 6.27 6.84
N VAL A 821 -49.17 6.64 8.08
CA VAL A 821 -48.17 6.75 9.16
C VAL A 821 -48.61 5.89 10.33
N ARG A 822 -47.70 5.10 10.90
CA ARG A 822 -47.87 4.40 12.18
C ARG A 822 -46.76 4.82 13.12
N ILE A 823 -47.14 5.22 14.33
CA ILE A 823 -46.22 5.52 15.43
C ILE A 823 -46.65 4.66 16.62
N ASP A 824 -45.75 3.76 17.02
CA ASP A 824 -45.86 2.95 18.23
C ASP A 824 -45.01 3.63 19.32
N GLY A 825 -45.63 4.57 20.04
CA GLY A 825 -44.99 5.44 21.03
C GLY A 825 -45.81 6.71 21.25
N ALA A 826 -45.33 7.64 22.08
CA ALA A 826 -45.93 8.96 22.22
C ALA A 826 -45.70 9.82 20.97
N LEU A 827 -46.62 10.75 20.70
CA LEU A 827 -46.47 11.75 19.64
C LEU A 827 -46.79 13.14 20.19
N ARG A 828 -45.78 14.01 20.18
CA ARG A 828 -45.94 15.45 20.38
C ARG A 828 -45.79 16.16 19.03
N ASN A 829 -46.91 16.61 18.46
CA ASN A 829 -46.92 17.29 17.18
C ASN A 829 -47.13 18.81 17.37
N GLY A 830 -46.06 19.58 17.27
CA GLY A 830 -46.07 21.02 17.55
C GLY A 830 -46.05 21.38 19.04
N GLU A 831 -45.96 22.68 19.32
CA GLU A 831 -45.62 23.22 20.64
C GLU A 831 -46.80 23.23 21.65
N HIS A 832 -48.01 22.80 21.28
CA HIS A 832 -49.25 22.92 22.08
C HIS A 832 -50.11 21.62 22.12
N ALA A 833 -49.53 20.45 21.82
CA ALA A 833 -50.28 19.19 21.70
C ALA A 833 -50.29 18.34 23.00
N ASP A 834 -51.34 18.49 23.81
CA ASP A 834 -51.65 17.63 24.97
C ASP A 834 -52.73 16.57 24.65
N THR A 835 -52.76 16.00 23.43
CA THR A 835 -53.44 14.72 23.12
C THR A 835 -53.05 14.20 21.72
N PRO A 836 -53.06 12.87 21.47
CA PRO A 836 -52.73 12.30 20.16
C PRO A 836 -53.93 12.31 19.20
N GLY A 837 -53.90 13.18 18.19
CA GLY A 837 -54.85 13.15 17.07
C GLY A 837 -54.43 12.15 15.99
N ARG A 838 -55.33 11.23 15.59
CA ARG A 838 -55.14 10.32 14.45
C ARG A 838 -55.57 10.96 13.13
N ASP A 839 -54.90 10.53 12.05
CA ASP A 839 -55.34 10.58 10.65
C ASP A 839 -55.87 11.92 10.11
N ALA A 840 -54.94 12.80 9.74
CA ALA A 840 -55.20 13.93 8.84
C ALA A 840 -54.05 14.10 7.82
N THR A 841 -54.31 13.83 6.54
CA THR A 841 -53.36 14.11 5.45
C THR A 841 -53.43 15.56 5.02
N ASP A 842 -52.46 16.36 5.44
CA ASP A 842 -52.32 17.79 5.09
C ASP A 842 -52.08 17.97 3.57
N PRO A 843 -52.82 18.84 2.86
CA PRO A 843 -52.53 19.23 1.48
C PRO A 843 -51.09 19.74 1.26
N ALA A 844 -50.48 20.39 2.26
CA ALA A 844 -49.08 20.81 2.20
C ALA A 844 -48.09 19.63 2.29
N LEU A 845 -48.45 18.57 3.04
CA LEU A 845 -47.71 17.30 3.05
C LEU A 845 -47.81 16.61 1.68
N LEU A 846 -48.98 16.58 1.05
CA LEU A 846 -49.16 16.02 -0.29
C LEU A 846 -48.33 16.78 -1.34
N ALA A 847 -48.40 18.11 -1.35
CA ALA A 847 -47.58 18.95 -2.24
C ALA A 847 -46.07 18.76 -2.00
N ALA A 848 -45.65 18.57 -0.74
CA ALA A 848 -44.26 18.24 -0.42
C ALA A 848 -43.85 16.85 -0.95
N LEU A 849 -44.71 15.84 -0.83
CA LEU A 849 -44.45 14.48 -1.32
C LEU A 849 -44.37 14.41 -2.85
N ASP A 850 -45.23 15.13 -3.57
CA ASP A 850 -45.18 15.25 -5.03
C ASP A 850 -43.93 16.03 -5.50
N SER A 851 -43.48 17.05 -4.75
CA SER A 851 -42.22 17.76 -5.05
C SER A 851 -40.96 16.90 -4.88
N VAL A 852 -41.04 15.81 -4.11
CA VAL A 852 -39.91 14.90 -3.79
C VAL A 852 -39.94 13.62 -4.62
N THR A 853 -41.07 13.27 -5.24
CA THR A 853 -41.10 12.12 -6.18
C THR A 853 -40.31 12.39 -7.47
N ALA A 854 -39.87 13.64 -7.68
CA ALA A 854 -38.84 14.00 -8.63
C ALA A 854 -37.43 13.97 -7.98
N ALA A 855 -36.60 13.01 -8.42
CA ALA A 855 -35.15 12.94 -8.24
C ALA A 855 -34.58 12.60 -6.84
N VAL A 856 -34.77 11.33 -6.42
CA VAL A 856 -33.58 10.54 -6.03
C VAL A 856 -32.74 10.36 -7.32
N PRO A 857 -31.49 10.84 -7.38
CA PRO A 857 -30.74 10.86 -8.63
C PRO A 857 -30.18 9.47 -8.98
N SER A 858 -30.31 9.06 -10.25
CA SER A 858 -29.79 7.79 -10.79
C SER A 858 -28.26 7.74 -10.96
N SER A 859 -27.56 8.73 -10.42
CA SER A 859 -26.12 8.96 -10.48
C SER A 859 -25.72 9.77 -9.24
N PRO A 860 -24.49 9.66 -8.72
CA PRO A 860 -24.10 10.42 -7.54
C PRO A 860 -24.20 11.93 -7.84
N PRO A 861 -24.85 12.74 -6.98
CA PRO A 861 -24.86 14.18 -7.17
C PRO A 861 -23.43 14.70 -7.00
N THR A 862 -23.00 15.61 -7.89
CA THR A 862 -21.68 16.23 -7.79
C THR A 862 -21.52 16.92 -6.43
N PRO A 863 -20.49 16.59 -5.62
CA PRO A 863 -20.23 17.30 -4.37
C PRO A 863 -20.15 18.80 -4.62
N ARG A 864 -20.88 19.60 -3.83
CA ARG A 864 -20.74 21.06 -3.90
C ARG A 864 -19.36 21.42 -3.38
N PRO A 865 -18.55 22.23 -4.10
CA PRO A 865 -17.36 22.80 -3.49
C PRO A 865 -17.79 23.63 -2.26
N PRO A 866 -16.97 23.71 -1.20
CA PRO A 866 -17.30 24.50 -0.03
C PRO A 866 -17.58 25.94 -0.45
N ALA A 867 -18.72 26.47 0.01
CA ALA A 867 -19.14 27.82 -0.34
C ALA A 867 -18.04 28.82 0.04
N ALA A 868 -17.56 29.60 -0.93
CA ALA A 868 -16.52 30.59 -0.69
C ALA A 868 -16.96 31.51 0.46
N THR A 869 -16.10 31.67 1.45
CA THR A 869 -16.37 32.56 2.59
C THR A 869 -16.69 33.95 2.07
N PRO A 870 -17.81 34.57 2.49
CA PRO A 870 -18.18 35.90 2.02
C PRO A 870 -17.06 36.86 2.40
N SER A 871 -16.41 37.43 1.39
CA SER A 871 -15.28 38.36 1.57
C SER A 871 -15.67 39.49 2.50
N ALA A 872 -14.85 39.77 3.52
CA ALA A 872 -15.09 40.85 4.46
C ALA A 872 -15.36 42.17 3.71
N PRO A 873 -16.31 43.01 4.18
CA PRO A 873 -16.66 44.24 3.49
C PRO A 873 -15.43 45.16 3.38
N PRO A 874 -15.22 45.83 2.23
CA PRO A 874 -14.03 46.65 2.02
C PRO A 874 -13.99 47.82 3.02
N LEU A 875 -12.82 48.02 3.63
CA LEU A 875 -12.56 49.20 4.46
C LEU A 875 -12.68 50.48 3.60
N PRO A 876 -13.25 51.58 4.14
CA PRO A 876 -13.42 52.82 3.39
C PRO A 876 -12.07 53.41 3.00
N ALA A 877 -11.91 53.76 1.72
CA ALA A 877 -10.65 54.25 1.17
C ALA A 877 -10.26 55.61 1.77
N ARG A 878 -9.00 55.75 2.19
CA ARG A 878 -8.40 57.07 2.46
C ARG A 878 -8.01 57.73 1.13
N HIS A 879 -8.33 59.01 0.97
CA HIS A 879 -7.92 59.80 -0.18
C HIS A 879 -6.39 60.02 -0.23
N ALA A 880 -5.83 60.00 -1.44
CA ALA A 880 -4.53 60.58 -1.78
C ALA A 880 -4.60 61.18 -3.21
N PRO A 881 -4.35 62.49 -3.40
CA PRO A 881 -4.46 63.12 -4.72
C PRO A 881 -3.11 63.28 -5.46
N THR A 882 -3.02 62.65 -6.64
CA THR A 882 -2.46 63.18 -7.92
C THR A 882 -1.11 63.93 -7.99
N ALA A 883 -0.14 63.35 -8.72
CA ALA A 883 0.79 63.98 -9.70
C ALA A 883 1.85 62.93 -10.15
N LEU A 884 2.47 62.90 -11.34
CA LEU A 884 2.37 63.73 -12.56
C LEU A 884 2.67 62.86 -13.82
N SER A 885 2.86 63.44 -15.01
CA SER A 885 2.58 62.82 -16.31
C SER A 885 3.77 62.42 -17.22
N LYS A 886 3.55 61.33 -17.98
CA LYS A 886 4.00 61.07 -19.39
C LYS A 886 5.47 60.67 -19.70
N PRO A 887 5.75 60.09 -20.90
CA PRO A 887 6.84 59.12 -21.11
C PRO A 887 7.84 59.48 -22.24
N TRP A 888 8.83 58.59 -22.49
CA TRP A 888 9.55 58.46 -23.77
C TRP A 888 9.96 57.00 -24.08
N SER A 889 10.47 56.76 -25.29
CA SER A 889 10.68 55.44 -25.92
C SER A 889 12.16 55.12 -26.22
N THR A 890 12.46 53.88 -26.66
CA THR A 890 13.06 53.52 -27.98
C THR A 890 13.68 52.10 -28.00
N ALA A 891 13.97 51.58 -29.20
CA ALA A 891 14.47 50.24 -29.61
C ALA A 891 15.79 49.76 -28.91
N CYS A 892 16.32 48.52 -29.09
CA CYS A 892 16.49 47.80 -30.37
C CYS A 892 16.78 46.26 -30.27
N ARG A 893 17.13 45.67 -31.44
CA ARG A 893 17.45 44.27 -31.79
C ARG A 893 18.67 43.70 -31.00
N MET A 894 19.04 42.41 -31.01
CA MET A 894 18.71 41.20 -31.82
C MET A 894 18.89 39.92 -30.93
N SER A 895 19.00 38.63 -31.30
CA SER A 895 19.17 37.83 -32.56
C SER A 895 18.75 36.34 -32.32
N LEU A 896 18.99 35.43 -33.28
CA LEU A 896 18.74 33.97 -33.22
C LEU A 896 19.98 33.18 -33.74
N PRO A 897 20.23 31.92 -33.31
CA PRO A 897 19.90 30.71 -34.10
C PRO A 897 19.22 29.60 -33.24
N ARG A 898 18.33 28.72 -33.75
CA ARG A 898 18.48 27.55 -34.67
C ARG A 898 19.48 26.49 -34.16
N ARG A 899 19.24 25.17 -34.18
CA ARG A 899 18.13 24.22 -34.52
C ARG A 899 18.39 22.92 -33.67
N HIS A 900 17.54 21.90 -33.52
CA HIS A 900 16.96 20.99 -34.53
C HIS A 900 15.80 20.15 -33.93
N SER A 901 15.06 19.46 -34.80
CA SER A 901 13.98 18.51 -34.46
C SER A 901 14.05 17.31 -35.41
N GLU A 902 13.91 16.09 -34.91
CA GLU A 902 13.72 14.86 -35.71
C GLU A 902 12.68 13.92 -35.07
N THR A 903 12.19 12.97 -35.86
CA THR A 903 10.96 12.17 -35.66
C THR A 903 11.25 10.69 -35.39
N PRO A 904 10.30 9.92 -34.82
CA PRO A 904 10.48 8.50 -34.51
C PRO A 904 10.25 7.57 -35.72
N PHE A 905 10.86 6.38 -35.71
CA PHE A 905 10.32 5.15 -36.30
C PHE A 905 11.11 3.89 -35.82
N CYS A 906 10.45 2.73 -35.94
CA CYS A 906 10.92 1.36 -35.62
C CYS A 906 11.12 1.05 -34.12
#